data_AF-A0A1R3RAY2-F1
#
_entry.id   AF-A0A1R3RAY2-F1
#
_cell.length_a   1.000
_cell.length_b   1.000
_cell.length_c   1.000
_cell.angle_alpha   90.00
_cell.angle_beta   90.00
_cell.angle_gamma   90.00
#
_symmetry.space_group_name_H-M   'P 1'
#
loop_
_entity.id
_entity.type
_entity.pdbx_description
1 polymer ?
#
loop_
_entity_poly.entity_id
_entity_poly.type
_entity_poly.pdbx_seq_one_letter_code
_entity_poly.pdbx_strand_id
1 'polypeptide(L)'
;MGTPLVGTAIITGGNGLLGSEIAVAIAKAQPFVHLLLVARDIRSDSVKDVTDRIRLVGPRSVEVVKADLACFNSIVSFSQYTVERVRSKEIPPVILLINSAAISSYVTDQVTRDGYDPVYQTNCIAPFLLTVSLLEAFRAGDGTPNGGARVINIGCSAMSKGSLDYFDKDDPESAVQPPGTPMSTKEANSRFGSSKLLMSAAMYALRRSLVLTGNIALNVYTMDPGGLTGESHQTTTVPLSVRMAHQTRSGLRPFLRVFSKSAINKASVPAKVIARVAFQRETVENWGRERYYILDSEYEAGSVIPALRDVPRMDGLLQKVMRQVEIGPRPQPALRRRRQLLQRLCLIAAISTLLLVLIFPSFRAFFIPAVSLGIVSSAEDLQLETVRYYDLSKMQGTGSGWEQGERVLMCTPLRDASSHLPMFFSHLRNLTYPHNLIDLAFLVSDSKDDTMEMLSEMLDELQNDPDPSMSFGEISVIQKDFGQKVTQDVESRHGFAAQASRRKLMAQARNWLLSATLRPTHSWVYWRDADVLTAPQTILEDLMRHDKDVIVPNVWRPLPDWLGGEQPYDLNSWQESETALALAETLDEDAVIVEGYAEYATWRPHLAYLRDPYGDPDMEMELDGVGGVSILAKARVFRAGVHFPAFSFEKHAETEGFGKMARRMGFSVIGLPHYTIWHLYEPSVDDLRHMEEMEQERQEREREEQEQAERAERVQTLFKDAKTQWEIDNAFVEDAIQEEGQGQDIVPKAAKKAP
;
A
#
# COMPACT_ATOMS: atom_id res chain seq x y z
N MET A 1 -12.11 34.95 -23.86
CA MET A 1 -11.99 33.80 -22.94
C MET A 1 -12.95 34.04 -21.78
N GLY A 2 -13.82 33.08 -21.44
CA GLY A 2 -14.77 33.24 -20.33
C GLY A 2 -14.06 33.13 -18.98
N THR A 3 -14.54 33.84 -17.95
CA THR A 3 -14.01 33.77 -16.59
C THR A 3 -14.06 32.31 -16.07
N PRO A 4 -12.94 31.73 -15.61
CA PRO A 4 -12.90 30.35 -15.14
C PRO A 4 -13.69 30.16 -13.85
N LEU A 5 -14.08 28.91 -13.56
CA LEU A 5 -14.74 28.56 -12.31
C LEU A 5 -13.74 28.70 -11.14
N VAL A 6 -14.19 29.26 -10.02
CA VAL A 6 -13.33 29.58 -8.87
C VAL A 6 -13.25 28.47 -7.83
N GLY A 7 -14.01 27.38 -7.97
CA GLY A 7 -14.06 26.26 -7.02
C GLY A 7 -15.38 25.50 -7.10
N THR A 8 -15.45 24.38 -6.38
CA THR A 8 -16.64 23.54 -6.26
C THR A 8 -17.29 23.70 -4.88
N ALA A 9 -18.61 23.87 -4.83
CA ALA A 9 -19.41 23.90 -3.61
C ALA A 9 -20.40 22.72 -3.59
N ILE A 10 -20.22 21.83 -2.62
CA ILE A 10 -21.03 20.63 -2.43
C ILE A 10 -22.10 20.90 -1.36
N ILE A 11 -23.37 20.61 -1.66
CA ILE A 11 -24.47 20.79 -0.71
C ILE A 11 -25.23 19.48 -0.54
N THR A 12 -25.17 18.89 0.65
CA THR A 12 -25.96 17.69 0.96
C THR A 12 -27.42 18.05 1.22
N GLY A 13 -28.34 17.23 0.69
CA GLY A 13 -29.77 17.55 0.75
C GLY A 13 -30.09 18.81 -0.06
N GLY A 14 -29.45 18.96 -1.22
CA GLY A 14 -29.58 20.15 -2.09
C GLY A 14 -30.99 20.41 -2.62
N ASN A 15 -31.87 19.39 -2.57
CA ASN A 15 -33.29 19.49 -2.89
C ASN A 15 -34.20 19.61 -1.65
N GLY A 16 -33.62 19.74 -0.44
CA GLY A 16 -34.36 19.92 0.81
C GLY A 16 -34.76 21.37 1.06
N LEU A 17 -35.60 21.59 2.09
CA LEU A 17 -36.14 22.90 2.43
C LEU A 17 -35.07 24.00 2.60
N LEU A 18 -34.00 23.69 3.35
CA LEU A 18 -32.90 24.64 3.57
C LEU A 18 -31.82 24.54 2.47
N GLY A 19 -31.44 23.33 2.07
CA GLY A 19 -30.39 23.09 1.08
C GLY A 19 -30.66 23.75 -0.28
N SER A 20 -31.92 23.72 -0.74
CA SER A 20 -32.33 24.36 -2.00
C SER A 20 -32.20 25.88 -1.95
N GLU A 21 -32.61 26.51 -0.84
CA GLU A 21 -32.46 27.95 -0.65
C GLU A 21 -30.99 28.36 -0.52
N ILE A 22 -30.15 27.52 0.11
CA ILE A 22 -28.69 27.76 0.16
C ILE A 22 -28.11 27.70 -1.25
N ALA A 23 -28.46 26.69 -2.05
CA ALA A 23 -28.00 26.55 -3.43
C ALA A 23 -28.38 27.77 -4.28
N VAL A 24 -29.63 28.23 -4.18
CA VAL A 24 -30.09 29.45 -4.87
C VAL A 24 -29.37 30.70 -4.36
N ALA A 25 -29.11 30.81 -3.06
CA ALA A 25 -28.38 31.95 -2.49
C ALA A 25 -26.92 32.00 -2.94
N ILE A 26 -26.24 30.85 -3.01
CA ILE A 26 -24.87 30.75 -3.52
C ILE A 26 -24.83 31.03 -5.01
N ALA A 27 -25.76 30.47 -5.80
CA ALA A 27 -25.85 30.75 -7.25
C ALA A 27 -25.95 32.26 -7.53
N LYS A 28 -26.69 33.01 -6.70
CA LYS A 28 -26.84 34.47 -6.81
C LYS A 28 -25.57 35.22 -6.39
N ALA A 29 -24.93 34.78 -5.31
CA ALA A 29 -23.80 35.50 -4.72
C ALA A 29 -22.46 35.20 -5.41
N GLN A 30 -22.30 33.99 -5.96
CA GLN A 30 -21.05 33.45 -6.51
C GLN A 30 -21.32 32.67 -7.80
N PRO A 31 -21.61 33.37 -8.92
CA PRO A 31 -22.00 32.73 -10.18
C PRO A 31 -20.89 31.89 -10.82
N PHE A 32 -19.63 32.05 -10.40
CA PHE A 32 -18.47 31.31 -10.93
C PHE A 32 -18.10 30.07 -10.10
N VAL A 33 -18.93 29.67 -9.15
CA VAL A 33 -18.73 28.42 -8.39
C VAL A 33 -19.46 27.29 -9.10
N HIS A 34 -18.82 26.12 -9.20
CA HIS A 34 -19.48 24.89 -9.62
C HIS A 34 -20.36 24.38 -8.47
N LEU A 35 -21.67 24.40 -8.65
CA LEU A 35 -22.62 23.93 -7.65
C LEU A 35 -22.90 22.44 -7.84
N LEU A 36 -22.49 21.62 -6.85
CA LEU A 36 -22.73 20.19 -6.84
C LEU A 36 -23.78 19.85 -5.77
N LEU A 37 -25.02 19.61 -6.20
CA LEU A 37 -26.15 19.34 -5.31
C LEU A 37 -26.29 17.83 -5.10
N VAL A 38 -26.21 17.39 -3.85
CA VAL A 38 -26.35 15.97 -3.52
C VAL A 38 -27.78 15.68 -3.07
N ALA A 39 -28.42 14.73 -3.74
CA ALA A 39 -29.78 14.28 -3.44
C ALA A 39 -29.88 12.76 -3.47
N ARG A 40 -30.77 12.17 -2.65
CA ARG A 40 -31.00 10.72 -2.63
C ARG A 40 -31.68 10.23 -3.91
N ASP A 41 -32.67 10.98 -4.40
CA ASP A 41 -33.38 10.72 -5.65
C ASP A 41 -33.33 11.93 -6.57
N ILE A 42 -32.47 11.86 -7.57
CA ILE A 42 -32.25 12.90 -8.58
C ILE A 42 -33.43 13.10 -9.53
N ARG A 43 -34.42 12.18 -9.53
CA ARG A 43 -35.61 12.24 -10.40
C ARG A 43 -36.81 12.89 -9.73
N SER A 44 -36.70 13.22 -8.44
CA SER A 44 -37.78 13.82 -7.65
C SER A 44 -38.16 15.21 -8.16
N ASP A 45 -39.42 15.60 -7.99
CA ASP A 45 -39.90 16.91 -8.43
C ASP A 45 -39.26 18.07 -7.67
N SER A 46 -38.79 17.85 -6.43
CA SER A 46 -38.02 18.85 -5.68
C SER A 46 -36.65 19.12 -6.29
N VAL A 47 -36.02 18.13 -6.94
CA VAL A 47 -34.77 18.33 -7.70
C VAL A 47 -35.04 19.16 -8.95
N LYS A 48 -36.15 18.90 -9.64
CA LYS A 48 -36.55 19.70 -10.81
C LYS A 48 -36.80 21.16 -10.41
N ASP A 49 -37.61 21.39 -9.37
CA ASP A 49 -37.91 22.73 -8.85
C ASP A 49 -36.65 23.52 -8.52
N VAL A 50 -35.72 22.96 -7.73
CA VAL A 50 -34.49 23.67 -7.36
C VAL A 50 -33.61 23.92 -8.58
N THR A 51 -33.52 22.98 -9.51
CA THR A 51 -32.69 23.13 -10.72
C THR A 51 -33.25 24.23 -11.62
N ASP A 52 -34.56 24.30 -11.80
CA ASP A 52 -35.21 25.34 -12.61
C ASP A 52 -35.04 26.72 -11.95
N ARG A 53 -35.20 26.80 -10.63
CA ARG A 53 -34.96 28.04 -9.87
C ARG A 53 -33.51 28.51 -9.95
N ILE A 54 -32.54 27.59 -9.93
CA ILE A 54 -31.12 27.92 -10.08
C ILE A 54 -30.81 28.35 -11.52
N ARG A 55 -31.38 27.68 -12.52
CA ARG A 55 -31.23 28.07 -13.94
C ARG A 55 -31.74 29.47 -14.21
N LEU A 56 -32.84 29.89 -13.58
CA LEU A 56 -33.34 31.27 -13.65
C LEU A 56 -32.39 32.31 -13.04
N VAL A 57 -31.54 31.91 -12.09
CA VAL A 57 -30.47 32.76 -11.56
C VAL A 57 -29.28 32.85 -12.52
N GLY A 58 -28.97 31.74 -13.21
CA GLY A 58 -27.92 31.65 -14.21
C GLY A 58 -26.49 31.49 -13.67
N PRO A 59 -26.19 30.55 -12.75
CA PRO A 59 -24.80 30.25 -12.41
C PRO A 59 -24.07 29.62 -13.61
N ARG A 60 -22.74 29.72 -13.62
CA ARG A 60 -21.91 29.18 -14.69
C ARG A 60 -21.98 27.66 -14.80
N SER A 61 -22.12 26.96 -13.68
CA SER A 61 -22.16 25.50 -13.65
C SER A 61 -22.95 24.98 -12.44
N VAL A 62 -23.89 24.07 -12.69
CA VAL A 62 -24.68 23.37 -11.67
C VAL A 62 -24.90 21.93 -12.10
N GLU A 63 -24.74 21.01 -11.17
CA GLU A 63 -24.91 19.57 -11.34
C GLU A 63 -25.64 18.99 -10.12
N VAL A 64 -26.46 17.96 -10.36
CA VAL A 64 -27.12 17.20 -9.28
C VAL A 64 -26.62 15.77 -9.31
N VAL A 65 -26.08 15.29 -8.19
CA VAL A 65 -25.50 13.96 -8.07
C VAL A 65 -26.27 13.13 -7.04
N LYS A 66 -26.39 11.83 -7.33
CA LYS A 66 -27.03 10.87 -6.45
C LYS A 66 -26.07 10.43 -5.34
N ALA A 67 -26.44 10.66 -4.09
CA ALA A 67 -25.84 9.94 -2.95
C ALA A 67 -26.85 9.77 -1.82
N ASP A 68 -26.81 8.62 -1.15
CA ASP A 68 -27.63 8.33 0.01
C ASP A 68 -26.78 8.28 1.29
N LEU A 69 -27.01 9.25 2.18
CA LEU A 69 -26.30 9.34 3.46
C LEU A 69 -26.68 8.22 4.44
N ALA A 70 -27.71 7.41 4.14
CA ALA A 70 -28.05 6.21 4.90
C ALA A 70 -27.32 4.95 4.39
N CYS A 71 -26.33 5.09 3.49
CA CYS A 71 -25.53 4.00 2.95
C CYS A 71 -24.05 4.41 2.77
N PHE A 72 -23.14 3.80 3.53
CA PHE A 72 -21.71 4.12 3.46
C PHE A 72 -21.12 3.89 2.07
N ASN A 73 -21.45 2.79 1.41
CA ASN A 73 -20.99 2.53 0.04
C ASN A 73 -21.38 3.67 -0.92
N SER A 74 -22.60 4.22 -0.78
CA SER A 74 -23.03 5.36 -1.59
C SER A 74 -22.20 6.62 -1.35
N ILE A 75 -21.74 6.85 -0.12
CA ILE A 75 -20.93 8.02 0.25
C ILE A 75 -19.51 7.86 -0.30
N VAL A 76 -18.94 6.67 -0.15
CA VAL A 76 -17.58 6.35 -0.62
C VAL A 76 -17.50 6.43 -2.13
N SER A 77 -18.42 5.80 -2.87
CA SER A 77 -18.46 5.89 -4.32
C SER A 77 -18.63 7.33 -4.82
N PHE A 78 -19.51 8.12 -4.17
CA PHE A 78 -19.66 9.54 -4.49
C PHE A 78 -18.37 10.33 -4.26
N SER A 79 -17.69 10.09 -3.13
CA SER A 79 -16.48 10.80 -2.76
C SER A 79 -15.32 10.46 -3.67
N GLN A 80 -15.08 9.18 -3.93
CA GLN A 80 -14.05 8.70 -4.87
C GLN A 80 -14.27 9.28 -6.28
N TYR A 81 -15.51 9.24 -6.77
CA TYR A 81 -15.85 9.83 -8.06
C TYR A 81 -15.57 11.34 -8.08
N THR A 82 -15.90 12.05 -7.00
CA THR A 82 -15.64 13.50 -6.90
C THR A 82 -14.14 13.80 -6.84
N VAL A 83 -13.37 13.04 -6.07
CA VAL A 83 -11.90 13.16 -5.97
C VAL A 83 -11.26 12.96 -7.34
N GLU A 84 -11.67 11.93 -8.08
CA GLU A 84 -11.14 11.64 -9.42
C GLU A 84 -11.42 12.78 -10.41
N ARG A 85 -12.62 13.38 -10.36
CA ARG A 85 -12.97 14.54 -11.21
C ARG A 85 -12.17 15.79 -10.88
N VAL A 86 -11.79 15.98 -9.61
CA VAL A 86 -10.90 17.08 -9.20
C VAL A 86 -9.46 16.80 -9.67
N ARG A 87 -8.97 15.56 -9.51
CA ARG A 87 -7.62 15.14 -9.92
C ARG A 87 -7.42 15.23 -11.43
N SER A 88 -8.40 14.78 -12.22
CA SER A 88 -8.42 14.88 -13.67
C SER A 88 -8.71 16.29 -14.21
N LYS A 89 -8.96 17.25 -13.30
CA LYS A 89 -9.32 18.66 -13.61
C LYS A 89 -10.62 18.82 -14.40
N GLU A 90 -11.51 17.82 -14.35
CA GLU A 90 -12.87 17.92 -14.91
C GLU A 90 -13.70 18.97 -14.15
N ILE A 91 -13.58 18.99 -12.82
CA ILE A 91 -14.18 20.02 -11.96
C ILE A 91 -13.09 20.71 -11.11
N PRO A 92 -13.29 21.99 -10.71
CA PRO A 92 -12.38 22.67 -9.82
C PRO A 92 -12.30 22.02 -8.42
N PRO A 93 -11.23 22.25 -7.65
CA PRO A 93 -11.14 21.80 -6.26
C PRO A 93 -12.32 22.24 -5.41
N VAL A 94 -12.69 21.40 -4.43
CA VAL A 94 -13.78 21.66 -3.50
C VAL A 94 -13.35 22.75 -2.52
N ILE A 95 -14.03 23.89 -2.55
CA ILE A 95 -13.78 25.02 -1.66
C ILE A 95 -14.79 25.08 -0.50
N LEU A 96 -15.94 24.41 -0.66
CA LEU A 96 -17.04 24.49 0.28
C LEU A 96 -17.82 23.18 0.31
N LEU A 97 -17.99 22.62 1.51
CA LEU A 97 -18.92 21.51 1.79
C LEU A 97 -19.96 21.99 2.79
N ILE A 98 -21.25 21.87 2.45
CA ILE A 98 -22.36 22.20 3.34
C ILE A 98 -23.11 20.92 3.69
N ASN A 99 -22.95 20.49 4.94
CA ASN A 99 -23.65 19.35 5.52
C ASN A 99 -25.07 19.77 5.96
N SER A 100 -25.96 19.98 4.99
CA SER A 100 -27.35 20.44 5.21
C SER A 100 -28.37 19.32 5.29
N ALA A 101 -28.08 18.12 4.78
CA ALA A 101 -29.00 17.00 4.89
C ALA A 101 -29.25 16.65 6.37
N ALA A 102 -30.52 16.42 6.71
CA ALA A 102 -30.89 15.98 8.04
C ALA A 102 -32.21 15.21 8.00
N ILE A 103 -32.31 14.19 8.84
CA ILE A 103 -33.57 13.52 9.15
C ILE A 103 -33.88 13.64 10.63
N SER A 104 -35.17 13.71 10.97
CA SER A 104 -35.67 13.56 12.32
C SER A 104 -36.81 12.55 12.30
N SER A 105 -37.00 11.81 13.37
CA SER A 105 -38.06 10.81 13.48
C SER A 105 -38.65 10.85 14.89
N TYR A 106 -39.96 10.59 14.98
CA TYR A 106 -40.72 10.50 16.23
C TYR A 106 -41.18 9.06 16.52
N VAL A 107 -40.60 8.09 15.82
CA VAL A 107 -40.82 6.66 16.03
C VAL A 107 -39.47 5.96 16.09
N THR A 108 -39.45 4.75 16.63
CA THR A 108 -38.30 3.87 16.53
C THR A 108 -38.11 3.44 15.08
N ASP A 109 -37.02 3.87 14.45
CA ASP A 109 -36.76 3.55 13.04
C ASP A 109 -36.10 2.18 12.88
N GLN A 110 -36.28 1.56 11.71
CA GLN A 110 -35.46 0.43 11.33
C GLN A 110 -34.00 0.88 11.14
N VAL A 111 -33.05 0.08 11.60
CA VAL A 111 -31.62 0.35 11.37
C VAL A 111 -31.32 0.45 9.88
N THR A 112 -30.32 1.28 9.54
CA THR A 112 -29.83 1.42 8.17
C THR A 112 -29.18 0.12 7.68
N ARG A 113 -28.83 0.08 6.38
CA ARG A 113 -28.08 -1.04 5.79
C ARG A 113 -26.73 -1.28 6.47
N ASP A 114 -26.15 -0.23 7.03
CA ASP A 114 -24.86 -0.27 7.73
C ASP A 114 -25.00 -0.62 9.22
N GLY A 115 -26.24 -0.86 9.69
CA GLY A 115 -26.53 -1.30 11.06
C GLY A 115 -26.60 -0.18 12.09
N TYR A 116 -26.78 1.07 11.66
CA TYR A 116 -26.87 2.23 12.56
C TYR A 116 -28.29 2.75 12.69
N ASP A 117 -28.50 3.55 13.72
CA ASP A 117 -29.69 4.38 13.83
C ASP A 117 -29.71 5.39 12.65
N PRO A 118 -30.79 5.47 11.85
CA PRO A 118 -30.83 6.35 10.67
C PRO A 118 -30.60 7.83 10.97
N VAL A 119 -31.04 8.32 12.12
CA VAL A 119 -30.88 9.72 12.54
C VAL A 119 -29.41 10.00 12.84
N TYR A 120 -28.73 9.12 13.57
CA TYR A 120 -27.31 9.27 13.86
C TYR A 120 -26.44 9.06 12.62
N GLN A 121 -26.76 8.07 11.78
CA GLN A 121 -26.01 7.87 10.54
C GLN A 121 -26.13 9.07 9.62
N THR A 122 -27.36 9.48 9.27
CA THR A 122 -27.56 10.54 8.27
C THR A 122 -27.07 11.91 8.76
N ASN A 123 -27.24 12.22 10.06
CA ASN A 123 -26.96 13.55 10.59
C ASN A 123 -25.56 13.70 11.17
N CYS A 124 -24.87 12.60 11.52
CA CYS A 124 -23.57 12.59 12.18
C CYS A 124 -22.52 11.77 11.43
N ILE A 125 -22.72 10.46 11.31
CA ILE A 125 -21.65 9.55 10.86
C ILE A 125 -21.37 9.76 9.36
N ALA A 126 -22.42 9.87 8.55
CA ALA A 126 -22.32 10.00 7.12
C ALA A 126 -21.67 11.32 6.67
N PRO A 127 -22.01 12.51 7.20
CA PRO A 127 -21.31 13.71 6.77
C PRO A 127 -19.90 13.84 7.39
N PHE A 128 -19.59 13.13 8.48
CA PHE A 128 -18.20 12.95 8.94
C PHE A 128 -17.40 12.10 7.94
N LEU A 129 -17.91 10.91 7.58
CA LEU A 129 -17.32 10.05 6.53
C LEU A 129 -17.13 10.82 5.23
N LEU A 130 -18.17 11.53 4.76
CA LEU A 130 -18.11 12.35 3.55
C LEU A 130 -17.00 13.40 3.61
N THR A 131 -16.81 14.06 4.76
CA THR A 131 -15.76 15.07 4.92
C THR A 131 -14.37 14.44 4.84
N VAL A 132 -14.15 13.32 5.55
CA VAL A 132 -12.86 12.61 5.55
C VAL A 132 -12.56 12.01 4.18
N SER A 133 -13.55 11.44 3.48
CA SER A 133 -13.38 10.88 2.14
C SER A 133 -13.17 11.93 1.04
N LEU A 134 -13.48 13.20 1.30
CA LEU A 134 -13.26 14.31 0.36
C LEU A 134 -11.99 15.12 0.65
N LEU A 135 -11.16 14.71 1.61
CA LEU A 135 -9.98 15.48 2.03
C LEU A 135 -9.04 15.83 0.86
N GLU A 136 -8.84 14.90 -0.08
CA GLU A 136 -8.00 15.12 -1.26
C GLU A 136 -8.68 15.96 -2.36
N ALA A 137 -10.02 16.05 -2.35
CA ALA A 137 -10.76 16.90 -3.28
C ALA A 137 -10.77 18.37 -2.81
N PHE A 138 -10.50 18.63 -1.54
CA PHE A 138 -10.49 19.99 -1.00
C PHE A 138 -9.35 20.84 -1.57
N ARG A 139 -9.60 22.14 -1.73
CA ARG A 139 -8.57 23.11 -2.08
C ARG A 139 -7.45 23.07 -1.04
N ALA A 140 -6.22 22.83 -1.51
CA ALA A 140 -5.02 22.92 -0.71
C ALA A 140 -4.82 24.34 -0.16
N GLY A 141 -4.31 24.41 1.08
CA GLY A 141 -3.95 25.65 1.75
C GLY A 141 -2.86 26.42 1.02
N ASP A 142 -3.04 27.73 0.79
CA ASP A 142 -1.98 28.62 0.29
C ASP A 142 -1.26 29.43 1.41
N GLY A 143 -1.49 29.07 2.67
CA GLY A 143 -0.93 29.78 3.83
C GLY A 143 -1.65 31.09 4.20
N THR A 144 -2.72 31.46 3.48
CA THR A 144 -3.55 32.63 3.80
C THR A 144 -4.85 32.23 4.54
N PRO A 145 -5.50 33.16 5.27
CA PRO A 145 -6.80 32.89 5.91
C PRO A 145 -7.92 32.45 4.96
N ASN A 146 -7.76 32.69 3.65
CA ASN A 146 -8.74 32.30 2.62
C ASN A 146 -8.25 31.16 1.74
N GLY A 147 -7.10 30.58 2.10
CA GLY A 147 -6.31 29.68 1.29
C GLY A 147 -6.77 28.24 1.18
N GLY A 148 -7.86 27.84 1.83
CA GLY A 148 -8.26 26.43 1.95
C GLY A 148 -9.74 26.17 1.70
N ALA A 149 -10.23 25.04 2.18
CA ALA A 149 -11.63 24.65 2.07
C ALA A 149 -12.41 24.92 3.37
N ARG A 150 -13.73 25.03 3.24
CA ARG A 150 -14.66 25.29 4.36
C ARG A 150 -15.72 24.21 4.45
N VAL A 151 -15.99 23.74 5.66
CA VAL A 151 -17.11 22.84 5.96
C VAL A 151 -18.10 23.56 6.87
N ILE A 152 -19.35 23.63 6.45
CA ILE A 152 -20.45 24.19 7.24
C ILE A 152 -21.40 23.05 7.64
N ASN A 153 -21.48 22.79 8.93
CA ASN A 153 -22.43 21.86 9.52
C ASN A 153 -23.70 22.60 9.95
N ILE A 154 -24.87 22.13 9.51
CA ILE A 154 -26.14 22.72 9.95
C ILE A 154 -26.49 22.14 11.33
N GLY A 155 -26.36 22.99 12.36
CA GLY A 155 -26.68 22.72 13.76
C GLY A 155 -28.14 23.02 14.10
N CYS A 156 -28.47 22.96 15.38
CA CYS A 156 -29.79 23.33 15.90
C CYS A 156 -29.78 23.59 17.41
N SER A 157 -30.71 24.41 17.90
CA SER A 157 -30.92 24.65 19.33
C SER A 157 -31.19 23.39 20.16
N ALA A 158 -31.70 22.31 19.56
CA ALA A 158 -31.93 21.03 20.25
C ALA A 158 -30.64 20.34 20.71
N MET A 159 -29.47 20.75 20.19
CA MET A 159 -28.15 20.31 20.65
C MET A 159 -27.95 20.53 22.17
N SER A 160 -28.57 21.56 22.74
CA SER A 160 -28.53 21.84 24.18
C SER A 160 -29.15 20.75 25.05
N LYS A 161 -29.99 19.88 24.46
CA LYS A 161 -30.64 18.74 25.11
C LYS A 161 -30.03 17.40 24.67
N GLY A 162 -29.02 17.44 23.81
CA GLY A 162 -28.33 16.27 23.29
C GLY A 162 -27.26 15.74 24.23
N SER A 163 -26.78 14.55 23.92
CA SER A 163 -25.72 13.82 24.60
C SER A 163 -24.69 13.30 23.58
N LEU A 164 -23.48 12.99 24.06
CA LEU A 164 -22.37 12.46 23.24
C LEU A 164 -22.14 10.96 23.47
N ASP A 165 -23.06 10.28 24.15
CA ASP A 165 -22.95 8.90 24.65
C ASP A 165 -23.41 7.83 23.64
N TYR A 166 -23.74 8.22 22.41
CA TYR A 166 -24.28 7.29 21.41
C TYR A 166 -23.32 6.12 21.11
N PHE A 167 -22.01 6.37 21.12
CA PHE A 167 -20.98 5.35 20.88
C PHE A 167 -20.46 4.66 22.16
N ASP A 168 -21.04 4.97 23.32
CA ASP A 168 -20.58 4.44 24.62
C ASP A 168 -21.37 3.19 25.05
N LYS A 169 -22.40 2.81 24.29
CA LYS A 169 -23.28 1.70 24.64
C LYS A 169 -22.79 0.42 23.96
N ASP A 170 -22.25 -0.49 24.75
CA ASP A 170 -21.68 -1.78 24.31
C ASP A 170 -22.73 -2.79 23.80
N ASP A 171 -24.02 -2.48 23.89
CA ASP A 171 -25.09 -3.43 23.58
C ASP A 171 -26.22 -2.81 22.75
N PRO A 172 -26.31 -3.13 21.44
CA PRO A 172 -27.46 -2.75 20.62
C PRO A 172 -28.72 -3.58 20.93
N GLU A 173 -28.67 -4.62 21.78
CA GLU A 173 -29.85 -5.40 22.18
C GLU A 173 -30.50 -4.90 23.49
N SER A 174 -29.83 -4.04 24.26
CA SER A 174 -30.43 -3.48 25.47
C SER A 174 -31.49 -2.40 25.12
N ALA A 175 -32.73 -2.87 24.95
CA ALA A 175 -33.97 -2.12 24.75
C ALA A 175 -34.28 -1.57 23.35
N VAL A 176 -34.13 -2.37 22.29
CA VAL A 176 -34.70 -2.00 20.97
C VAL A 176 -36.20 -2.24 21.00
N GLN A 177 -36.97 -1.16 21.16
CA GLN A 177 -38.41 -1.22 20.91
C GLN A 177 -38.67 -1.59 19.45
N PRO A 178 -39.75 -2.32 19.13
CA PRO A 178 -40.03 -2.71 17.75
C PRO A 178 -40.10 -1.48 16.82
N PRO A 179 -39.63 -1.58 15.57
CA PRO A 179 -39.74 -0.50 14.60
C PRO A 179 -41.19 0.00 14.49
N GLY A 180 -41.37 1.32 14.48
CA GLY A 180 -42.67 1.97 14.45
C GLY A 180 -43.25 2.31 15.84
N THR A 181 -42.62 1.90 16.95
CA THR A 181 -43.10 2.33 18.28
C THR A 181 -43.01 3.85 18.42
N PRO A 182 -44.09 4.54 18.84
CA PRO A 182 -44.08 5.99 19.03
C PRO A 182 -43.11 6.43 20.12
N MET A 183 -42.31 7.45 19.81
CA MET A 183 -41.35 8.06 20.73
C MET A 183 -41.92 9.36 21.29
N SER A 184 -41.61 9.67 22.56
CA SER A 184 -42.02 10.95 23.14
C SER A 184 -41.35 12.12 22.42
N THR A 185 -42.02 13.28 22.35
CA THR A 185 -41.43 14.49 21.73
C THR A 185 -40.13 14.92 22.41
N LYS A 186 -39.97 14.66 23.72
CA LYS A 186 -38.73 14.96 24.45
C LYS A 186 -37.59 14.07 23.96
N GLU A 187 -37.85 12.77 23.86
CA GLU A 187 -36.87 11.77 23.45
C GLU A 187 -36.48 11.92 21.97
N ALA A 188 -37.45 12.14 21.07
CA ALA A 188 -37.19 12.40 19.66
C ALA A 188 -36.32 13.66 19.46
N ASN A 189 -36.62 14.74 20.19
CA ASN A 189 -35.80 15.96 20.17
C ASN A 189 -34.42 15.73 20.77
N SER A 190 -34.30 14.92 21.83
CA SER A 190 -33.01 14.54 22.41
C SER A 190 -32.18 13.76 21.40
N ARG A 191 -32.75 12.74 20.74
CA ARG A 191 -32.10 11.93 19.70
C ARG A 191 -31.61 12.78 18.53
N PHE A 192 -32.48 13.65 18.00
CA PHE A 192 -32.09 14.59 16.93
C PHE A 192 -31.01 15.57 17.40
N GLY A 193 -31.17 16.16 18.59
CA GLY A 193 -30.20 17.07 19.21
C GLY A 193 -28.83 16.42 19.43
N SER A 194 -28.80 15.20 19.97
CA SER A 194 -27.59 14.38 20.14
C SER A 194 -26.90 14.16 18.80
N SER A 195 -27.63 13.79 17.74
CA SER A 195 -27.03 13.59 16.41
C SER A 195 -26.33 14.84 15.86
N LYS A 196 -26.91 16.03 16.08
CA LYS A 196 -26.33 17.32 15.64
C LYS A 196 -25.19 17.81 16.53
N LEU A 197 -25.27 17.50 17.83
CA LEU A 197 -24.23 17.78 18.81
C LEU A 197 -22.98 16.96 18.52
N LEU A 198 -23.17 15.65 18.36
CA LEU A 198 -22.13 14.67 18.02
C LEU A 198 -21.42 15.08 16.72
N MET A 199 -22.19 15.45 15.69
CA MET A 199 -21.64 15.93 14.41
C MET A 199 -20.73 17.14 14.61
N SER A 200 -21.25 18.18 15.28
CA SER A 200 -20.49 19.42 15.47
C SER A 200 -19.22 19.15 16.28
N ALA A 201 -19.34 18.44 17.41
CA ALA A 201 -18.21 18.11 18.28
C ALA A 201 -17.12 17.31 17.54
N ALA A 202 -17.50 16.26 16.83
CA ALA A 202 -16.57 15.43 16.06
C ALA A 202 -15.86 16.22 14.95
N MET A 203 -16.58 17.10 14.25
CA MET A 203 -16.01 17.90 13.16
C MET A 203 -15.06 19.00 13.66
N TYR A 204 -15.31 19.60 14.83
CA TYR A 204 -14.32 20.50 15.46
C TYR A 204 -13.08 19.74 15.93
N ALA A 205 -13.25 18.56 16.53
CA ALA A 205 -12.13 17.71 16.93
C ALA A 205 -11.29 17.30 15.70
N LEU A 206 -11.92 16.90 14.60
CA LEU A 206 -11.26 16.60 13.33
C LEU A 206 -10.45 17.80 12.83
N ARG A 207 -11.04 19.00 12.84
CA ARG A 207 -10.33 20.23 12.47
C ARG A 207 -9.05 20.42 13.29
N ARG A 208 -9.11 20.27 14.62
CA ARG A 208 -7.92 20.42 15.48
C ARG A 208 -6.83 19.40 15.10
N SER A 209 -7.22 18.15 14.87
CA SER A 209 -6.31 17.08 14.44
C SER A 209 -5.64 17.38 13.09
N LEU A 210 -6.40 17.88 12.11
CA LEU A 210 -5.86 18.26 10.79
C LEU A 210 -4.89 19.45 10.87
N VAL A 211 -5.14 20.42 11.75
CA VAL A 211 -4.24 21.54 11.98
C VAL A 211 -2.93 21.09 12.63
N LEU A 212 -2.98 20.19 13.63
CA LEU A 212 -1.79 19.69 14.32
C LEU A 212 -0.88 18.85 13.42
N THR A 213 -1.46 18.12 12.46
CA THR A 213 -0.72 17.27 11.53
C THR A 213 -0.17 18.03 10.31
N GLY A 214 -0.47 19.33 10.17
CA GLY A 214 0.08 20.19 9.11
C GLY A 214 -0.40 19.89 7.69
N ASN A 215 -1.30 18.93 7.49
CA ASN A 215 -1.54 18.32 6.18
C ASN A 215 -2.63 19.00 5.34
N ILE A 216 -3.64 19.67 5.93
CA ILE A 216 -4.78 20.23 5.18
C ILE A 216 -5.34 21.50 5.84
N ALA A 217 -5.46 22.60 5.07
CA ALA A 217 -6.14 23.82 5.50
C ALA A 217 -7.68 23.68 5.38
N LEU A 218 -8.30 23.04 6.38
CA LEU A 218 -9.75 22.85 6.45
C LEU A 218 -10.35 23.63 7.62
N ASN A 219 -11.23 24.60 7.32
CA ASN A 219 -11.99 25.31 8.34
C ASN A 219 -13.38 24.68 8.53
N VAL A 220 -13.82 24.56 9.78
CA VAL A 220 -15.11 23.94 10.14
C VAL A 220 -15.94 24.93 10.95
N TYR A 221 -17.21 25.08 10.56
CA TYR A 221 -18.20 25.92 11.22
C TYR A 221 -19.47 25.13 11.50
N THR A 222 -20.14 25.45 12.60
CA THR A 222 -21.52 25.03 12.84
C THR A 222 -22.44 26.24 12.72
N MET A 223 -23.55 26.07 12.00
CA MET A 223 -24.53 27.13 11.81
C MET A 223 -25.94 26.66 12.19
N ASP A 224 -26.52 27.29 13.20
CA ASP A 224 -27.92 27.12 13.60
C ASP A 224 -28.82 28.08 12.79
N PRO A 225 -29.72 27.54 11.94
CA PRO A 225 -30.63 28.34 11.14
C PRO A 225 -31.82 28.90 11.95
N GLY A 226 -31.90 28.59 13.25
CA GLY A 226 -33.06 28.84 14.09
C GLY A 226 -34.25 27.95 13.73
N GLY A 227 -35.42 28.25 14.30
CA GLY A 227 -36.65 27.54 13.94
C GLY A 227 -37.03 27.80 12.48
N LEU A 228 -37.31 26.76 11.71
CA LEU A 228 -37.67 26.87 10.28
C LEU A 228 -39.19 26.68 10.06
N THR A 229 -39.73 27.44 9.12
CA THR A 229 -41.10 27.28 8.59
C THR A 229 -41.07 26.78 7.15
N GLY A 230 -41.95 25.82 6.84
CA GLY A 230 -42.10 25.21 5.52
C GLY A 230 -42.44 23.73 5.64
N GLU A 231 -42.97 23.14 4.57
CA GLU A 231 -43.13 21.70 4.49
C GLU A 231 -41.76 21.04 4.44
N SER A 232 -41.43 20.25 5.44
CA SER A 232 -40.21 19.45 5.42
C SER A 232 -40.46 18.21 4.57
N HIS A 233 -39.60 17.96 3.58
CA HIS A 233 -39.57 16.67 2.86
C HIS A 233 -39.02 15.51 3.71
N GLN A 234 -39.13 15.59 5.04
CA GLN A 234 -38.69 14.53 5.96
C GLN A 234 -39.68 13.36 5.88
N THR A 235 -39.14 12.15 5.73
CA THR A 235 -39.86 10.92 5.36
C THR A 235 -40.67 10.28 6.50
N THR A 236 -41.00 11.01 7.58
CA THR A 236 -41.69 10.42 8.74
C THR A 236 -42.96 11.18 9.12
N THR A 237 -43.99 10.43 9.51
CA THR A 237 -45.28 10.91 10.01
C THR A 237 -45.11 11.66 11.33
N VAL A 238 -44.96 12.98 11.25
CA VAL A 238 -44.95 13.87 12.42
C VAL A 238 -46.29 13.72 13.19
N PRO A 239 -46.28 13.52 14.53
CA PRO A 239 -47.51 13.41 15.32
C PRO A 239 -48.45 14.60 15.11
N LEU A 240 -49.76 14.35 15.15
CA LEU A 240 -50.79 15.35 14.85
C LEU A 240 -50.72 16.57 15.81
N SER A 241 -50.33 16.35 17.06
CA SER A 241 -50.07 17.39 18.06
C SER A 241 -48.89 18.32 17.69
N VAL A 242 -47.83 17.77 17.09
CA VAL A 242 -46.67 18.53 16.64
C VAL A 242 -46.98 19.29 15.34
N ARG A 243 -47.77 18.70 14.43
CA ARG A 243 -48.30 19.39 13.24
C ARG A 243 -49.19 20.57 13.62
N MET A 244 -50.12 20.38 14.55
CA MET A 244 -50.98 21.46 15.07
C MET A 244 -50.19 22.55 15.80
N ALA A 245 -49.17 22.19 16.58
CA ALA A 245 -48.27 23.15 17.22
C ALA A 245 -47.43 23.96 16.21
N HIS A 246 -47.03 23.35 15.08
CA HIS A 246 -46.30 24.03 14.00
C HIS A 246 -47.22 25.00 13.23
N GLN A 247 -48.46 24.58 12.96
CA GLN A 247 -49.47 25.38 12.26
C GLN A 247 -50.01 26.57 13.09
N THR A 248 -50.15 26.40 14.41
CA THR A 248 -50.51 27.51 15.32
C THR A 248 -49.35 28.51 15.51
N ARG A 249 -48.10 28.04 15.56
CA ARG A 249 -46.90 28.90 15.64
C ARG A 249 -46.60 29.65 14.34
N SER A 250 -46.93 29.10 13.18
CA SER A 250 -46.74 29.78 11.89
C SER A 250 -47.69 30.98 11.72
N GLY A 251 -48.90 30.92 12.30
CA GLY A 251 -49.84 32.05 12.37
C GLY A 251 -49.39 33.18 13.31
N LEU A 252 -48.69 32.87 14.41
CA LEU A 252 -48.17 33.83 15.39
C LEU A 252 -46.78 34.40 15.04
N ARG A 253 -46.29 34.12 13.83
CA ARG A 253 -44.93 34.42 13.35
C ARG A 253 -44.49 35.89 13.50
N PRO A 254 -45.30 36.93 13.18
CA PRO A 254 -44.88 38.32 13.35
C PRO A 254 -44.59 38.65 14.81
N PHE A 255 -45.41 38.14 15.73
CA PHE A 255 -45.28 38.40 17.17
C PHE A 255 -44.10 37.64 17.78
N LEU A 256 -43.90 36.37 17.45
CA LEU A 256 -42.79 35.57 18.00
C LEU A 256 -41.41 36.09 17.58
N ARG A 257 -41.30 36.69 16.37
CA ARG A 257 -40.04 37.27 15.86
C ARG A 257 -39.66 38.58 16.57
N VAL A 258 -40.61 39.28 17.17
CA VAL A 258 -40.35 40.47 18.00
C VAL A 258 -39.62 40.09 19.29
N PHE A 259 -39.96 38.93 19.88
CA PHE A 259 -39.35 38.46 21.13
C PHE A 259 -38.07 37.63 20.94
N SER A 260 -37.90 36.98 19.78
CA SER A 260 -36.63 36.33 19.42
C SER A 260 -36.46 36.21 17.90
N LYS A 261 -35.38 36.79 17.36
CA LYS A 261 -35.06 36.76 15.92
C LYS A 261 -34.84 35.33 15.39
N SER A 262 -34.46 34.38 16.24
CA SER A 262 -34.20 32.97 15.87
C SER A 262 -35.42 32.05 16.00
N ALA A 263 -36.55 32.54 16.51
CA ALA A 263 -37.71 31.70 16.82
C ALA A 263 -38.32 31.01 15.59
N ILE A 264 -38.58 31.76 14.50
CA ILE A 264 -39.24 31.22 13.29
C ILE A 264 -38.80 31.99 12.02
N ASN A 265 -38.16 31.28 11.08
CA ASN A 265 -37.58 31.82 9.85
C ASN A 265 -38.11 31.12 8.58
N LYS A 266 -38.24 31.89 7.49
CA LYS A 266 -38.34 31.33 6.12
C LYS A 266 -36.95 30.80 5.77
N ALA A 267 -36.84 29.62 5.15
CA ALA A 267 -35.54 29.01 4.84
C ALA A 267 -34.59 29.91 4.01
N SER A 268 -35.14 30.81 3.20
CA SER A 268 -34.36 31.82 2.44
C SER A 268 -33.59 32.82 3.32
N VAL A 269 -34.00 33.04 4.57
CA VAL A 269 -33.32 33.95 5.51
C VAL A 269 -32.00 33.34 6.01
N PRO A 270 -31.98 32.19 6.71
CA PRO A 270 -30.73 31.55 7.11
C PRO A 270 -29.90 31.15 5.90
N ALA A 271 -30.50 30.75 4.76
CA ALA A 271 -29.74 30.44 3.55
C ALA A 271 -28.89 31.61 3.04
N LYS A 272 -29.42 32.85 3.05
CA LYS A 272 -28.65 34.06 2.72
C LYS A 272 -27.48 34.28 3.67
N VAL A 273 -27.67 33.98 4.95
CA VAL A 273 -26.60 34.13 5.94
C VAL A 273 -25.56 33.03 5.76
N ILE A 274 -25.97 31.77 5.52
CA ILE A 274 -25.07 30.65 5.23
C ILE A 274 -24.22 30.96 4.00
N ALA A 275 -24.84 31.44 2.91
CA ALA A 275 -24.10 31.82 1.70
C ALA A 275 -23.12 32.99 1.98
N ARG A 276 -23.48 33.94 2.84
CA ARG A 276 -22.58 35.03 3.23
C ARG A 276 -21.38 34.49 4.03
N VAL A 277 -21.61 33.67 5.04
CA VAL A 277 -20.56 33.06 5.88
C VAL A 277 -19.65 32.17 5.04
N ALA A 278 -20.22 31.39 4.12
CA ALA A 278 -19.51 30.49 3.22
C ALA A 278 -18.44 31.20 2.38
N PHE A 279 -18.68 32.45 1.97
CA PHE A 279 -17.76 33.23 1.12
C PHE A 279 -17.22 34.49 1.82
N GLN A 280 -17.40 34.62 3.13
CA GLN A 280 -16.85 35.73 3.90
C GLN A 280 -15.32 35.64 3.91
N ARG A 281 -14.62 36.75 3.66
CA ARG A 281 -13.16 36.77 3.79
C ARG A 281 -12.76 36.66 5.25
N GLU A 282 -11.83 35.76 5.56
CA GLU A 282 -11.26 35.66 6.90
C GLU A 282 -10.16 36.72 7.08
N THR A 283 -10.17 37.36 8.24
CA THR A 283 -9.09 38.23 8.73
C THR A 283 -8.09 37.39 9.51
N VAL A 284 -6.85 37.87 9.64
CA VAL A 284 -5.80 37.18 10.40
C VAL A 284 -6.22 36.93 11.86
N GLU A 285 -6.97 37.84 12.47
CA GLU A 285 -7.47 37.71 13.86
C GLU A 285 -8.52 36.59 14.04
N ASN A 286 -9.29 36.31 12.99
CA ASN A 286 -10.34 35.30 12.99
C ASN A 286 -9.83 33.94 12.50
N TRP A 287 -8.65 33.92 11.89
CA TRP A 287 -8.01 32.71 11.44
C TRP A 287 -7.63 31.84 12.64
N GLY A 288 -8.02 30.57 12.62
CA GLY A 288 -7.75 29.64 13.71
C GLY A 288 -8.88 29.51 14.75
N ARG A 289 -9.84 30.44 14.82
CA ARG A 289 -10.95 30.40 15.81
C ARG A 289 -12.05 29.40 15.43
N GLU A 290 -12.55 28.68 16.43
CA GLU A 290 -13.71 27.80 16.29
C GLU A 290 -15.00 28.60 16.46
N ARG A 291 -15.83 28.63 15.41
CA ARG A 291 -16.98 29.56 15.31
C ARG A 291 -18.29 28.84 15.15
N TYR A 292 -19.24 29.21 16.00
CA TYR A 292 -20.63 28.78 15.93
C TYR A 292 -21.52 29.98 15.58
N TYR A 293 -22.35 29.84 14.56
CA TYR A 293 -23.27 30.89 14.15
C TYR A 293 -24.69 30.54 14.56
N ILE A 294 -25.42 31.49 15.15
CA ILE A 294 -26.88 31.43 15.26
C ILE A 294 -27.42 32.54 14.39
N LEU A 295 -27.95 32.17 13.21
CA LEU A 295 -28.25 33.13 12.15
C LEU A 295 -27.04 34.03 11.85
N ASP A 296 -27.20 35.35 12.01
CA ASP A 296 -26.20 36.39 11.75
C ASP A 296 -25.28 36.67 12.94
N SER A 297 -25.52 36.04 14.09
CA SER A 297 -24.72 36.23 15.30
C SER A 297 -23.62 35.17 15.38
N GLU A 298 -22.39 35.62 15.59
CA GLU A 298 -21.19 34.79 15.75
C GLU A 298 -20.87 34.56 17.22
N TYR A 299 -20.57 33.31 17.58
CA TYR A 299 -20.17 32.88 18.92
C TYR A 299 -18.91 32.02 18.83
N GLU A 300 -18.12 32.01 19.90
CA GLU A 300 -17.08 30.99 20.07
C GLU A 300 -17.74 29.62 20.24
N ALA A 301 -17.29 28.61 19.49
CA ALA A 301 -17.95 27.30 19.50
C ALA A 301 -17.98 26.67 20.89
N GLY A 302 -16.90 26.82 21.68
CA GLY A 302 -16.83 26.34 23.05
C GLY A 302 -17.78 27.04 24.04
N SER A 303 -18.37 28.18 23.67
CA SER A 303 -19.41 28.85 24.48
C SER A 303 -20.80 28.21 24.28
N VAL A 304 -21.06 27.68 23.09
CA VAL A 304 -22.34 27.03 22.72
C VAL A 304 -22.28 25.52 22.95
N ILE A 305 -21.12 24.91 22.74
CA ILE A 305 -20.86 23.48 22.93
C ILE A 305 -19.79 23.34 24.03
N PRO A 306 -20.18 23.30 25.32
CA PRO A 306 -19.22 23.27 26.43
C PRO A 306 -18.24 22.09 26.36
N ALA A 307 -18.66 20.97 25.77
CA ALA A 307 -17.82 19.78 25.61
C ALA A 307 -16.54 20.05 24.79
N LEU A 308 -16.52 21.08 23.92
CA LEU A 308 -15.33 21.45 23.14
C LEU A 308 -14.17 21.98 24.00
N ARG A 309 -14.44 22.38 25.25
CA ARG A 309 -13.41 22.84 26.21
C ARG A 309 -12.63 21.68 26.83
N ASP A 310 -13.17 20.47 26.74
CA ASP A 310 -12.57 19.24 27.26
C ASP A 310 -11.86 18.50 26.12
N VAL A 311 -10.58 18.85 25.90
CA VAL A 311 -9.78 18.32 24.78
C VAL A 311 -9.68 16.78 24.81
N PRO A 312 -9.30 16.13 25.94
CA PRO A 312 -9.22 14.67 25.99
C PRO A 312 -10.54 13.97 25.64
N ARG A 313 -11.68 14.52 26.10
CA ARG A 313 -13.00 14.00 25.76
C ARG A 313 -13.30 14.13 24.26
N MET A 314 -12.90 15.23 23.63
CA MET A 314 -13.09 15.45 22.19
C MET A 314 -12.20 14.53 21.35
N ASP A 315 -10.96 14.28 21.77
CA ASP A 315 -10.07 13.33 21.11
C ASP A 315 -10.62 11.91 21.19
N GLY A 316 -11.09 11.49 22.38
CA GLY A 316 -11.77 10.20 22.54
C GLY A 316 -13.06 10.08 21.72
N LEU A 317 -13.83 11.16 21.61
CA LEU A 317 -15.01 11.19 20.74
C LEU A 317 -14.62 11.06 19.26
N LEU A 318 -13.59 11.77 18.81
CA LEU A 318 -13.10 11.70 17.44
C LEU A 318 -12.69 10.28 17.09
N GLN A 319 -11.91 9.62 17.95
CA GLN A 319 -11.53 8.21 17.77
C GLN A 319 -12.75 7.28 17.66
N LYS A 320 -13.77 7.49 18.51
CA LYS A 320 -15.00 6.68 18.46
C LYS A 320 -15.76 6.86 17.14
N VAL A 321 -15.85 8.09 16.63
CA VAL A 321 -16.50 8.40 15.35
C VAL A 321 -15.67 7.84 14.18
N MET A 322 -14.35 7.98 14.23
CA MET A 322 -13.43 7.41 13.22
C MET A 322 -13.58 5.89 13.11
N ARG A 323 -13.64 5.19 14.24
CA ARG A 323 -13.91 3.73 14.28
C ARG A 323 -15.25 3.35 13.63
N GLN A 324 -16.25 4.23 13.64
CA GLN A 324 -17.54 3.93 12.99
C GLN A 324 -17.48 4.01 11.46
N VAL A 325 -16.50 4.73 10.91
CA VAL A 325 -16.37 5.00 9.48
C VAL A 325 -15.24 4.19 8.81
N GLU A 326 -14.49 3.38 9.57
CA GLU A 326 -13.55 2.40 9.05
C GLU A 326 -14.31 1.28 8.31
N ILE A 327 -14.16 1.25 6.99
CA ILE A 327 -14.90 0.32 6.11
C ILE A 327 -14.20 -1.04 6.15
N GLY A 328 -14.70 -1.93 7.01
CA GLY A 328 -14.45 -3.37 7.00
C GLY A 328 -15.77 -4.15 7.09
N PRO A 329 -15.84 -5.40 6.61
CA PRO A 329 -17.05 -6.20 6.72
C PRO A 329 -17.37 -6.48 8.19
N ARG A 330 -18.47 -5.93 8.72
CA ARG A 330 -19.01 -6.35 10.02
C ARG A 330 -19.45 -7.82 9.92
N PRO A 331 -19.08 -8.70 10.86
CA PRO A 331 -19.52 -10.09 10.84
C PRO A 331 -21.05 -10.15 11.03
N GLN A 332 -21.73 -10.83 10.10
CA GLN A 332 -23.18 -11.04 10.15
C GLN A 332 -23.61 -11.76 11.45
N PRO A 333 -24.81 -11.47 11.99
CA PRO A 333 -25.31 -12.06 13.24
C PRO A 333 -25.47 -13.59 13.21
N ALA A 334 -25.53 -14.21 12.03
CA ALA A 334 -25.58 -15.67 11.88
C ALA A 334 -24.28 -16.37 12.31
N LEU A 335 -23.12 -15.74 12.09
CA LEU A 335 -21.81 -16.28 12.52
C LEU A 335 -21.62 -16.16 14.03
N ARG A 336 -22.21 -15.12 14.66
CA ARG A 336 -22.20 -14.93 16.12
C ARG A 336 -23.02 -16.01 16.85
N ARG A 337 -24.16 -16.43 16.29
CA ARG A 337 -24.95 -17.58 16.81
C ARG A 337 -24.15 -18.89 16.74
N ARG A 338 -23.43 -19.13 15.64
CA ARG A 338 -22.59 -20.33 15.48
C ARG A 338 -21.44 -20.35 16.49
N ARG A 339 -20.84 -19.18 16.76
CA ARG A 339 -19.77 -18.98 17.74
C ARG A 339 -20.25 -19.16 19.18
N GLN A 340 -21.43 -18.66 19.54
CA GLN A 340 -22.05 -18.88 20.86
C GLN A 340 -22.43 -20.36 21.10
N LEU A 341 -22.88 -21.05 20.06
CA LEU A 341 -23.20 -22.48 20.14
C LEU A 341 -21.92 -23.33 20.28
N LEU A 342 -20.86 -22.99 19.55
CA LEU A 342 -19.52 -23.57 19.74
C LEU A 342 -18.96 -23.31 21.14
N GLN A 343 -19.08 -22.09 21.66
CA GLN A 343 -18.64 -21.76 23.03
C GLN A 343 -19.40 -22.56 24.10
N ARG A 344 -20.72 -22.75 23.94
CA ARG A 344 -21.51 -23.61 24.84
C ARG A 344 -21.10 -25.07 24.75
N LEU A 345 -20.82 -25.57 23.54
CA LEU A 345 -20.33 -26.94 23.35
C LEU A 345 -18.92 -27.13 23.94
N CYS A 346 -18.02 -26.17 23.77
CA CYS A 346 -16.69 -26.18 24.38
C CYS A 346 -16.78 -26.11 25.91
N LEU A 347 -17.70 -25.32 26.48
CA LEU A 347 -17.93 -25.25 27.92
C LEU A 347 -18.45 -26.59 28.47
N ILE A 348 -19.42 -27.20 27.79
CA ILE A 348 -19.94 -28.53 28.16
C ILE A 348 -18.84 -29.58 28.08
N ALA A 349 -18.04 -29.58 27.00
CA ALA A 349 -16.91 -30.48 26.85
C ALA A 349 -15.88 -30.29 27.96
N ALA A 350 -15.52 -29.05 28.31
CA ALA A 350 -14.59 -28.76 29.41
C ALA A 350 -15.11 -29.26 30.76
N ILE A 351 -16.40 -29.07 31.05
CA ILE A 351 -17.04 -29.57 32.28
C ILE A 351 -17.06 -31.11 32.30
N SER A 352 -17.39 -31.76 31.17
CA SER A 352 -17.36 -33.22 31.05
C SER A 352 -15.96 -33.80 31.22
N THR A 353 -14.93 -33.16 30.64
CA THR A 353 -13.53 -33.55 30.81
C THR A 353 -13.07 -33.38 32.26
N LEU A 354 -13.46 -32.29 32.93
CA LEU A 354 -13.17 -32.07 34.35
C LEU A 354 -13.81 -33.15 35.24
N LEU A 355 -15.05 -33.53 34.97
CA LEU A 355 -15.75 -34.63 35.64
C LEU A 355 -15.07 -35.98 35.40
N LEU A 356 -14.63 -36.27 34.17
CA LEU A 356 -13.90 -37.49 33.83
C LEU A 356 -12.55 -37.60 34.56
N VAL A 357 -11.81 -36.49 34.68
CA VAL A 357 -10.53 -36.42 35.41
C VAL A 357 -10.71 -36.58 36.94
N LEU A 358 -11.85 -36.16 37.48
CA LEU A 358 -12.18 -36.33 38.89
C LEU A 358 -12.61 -37.76 39.24
N ILE A 359 -13.40 -38.40 38.37
CA ILE A 359 -13.96 -39.75 38.60
C ILE A 359 -12.94 -40.87 38.31
N PHE A 360 -12.09 -40.70 37.29
CA PHE A 360 -11.15 -41.74 36.86
C PHE A 360 -9.68 -41.30 37.04
N PRO A 361 -8.97 -41.81 38.07
CA PRO A 361 -7.58 -41.41 38.37
C PRO A 361 -6.59 -41.67 37.24
N SER A 362 -6.85 -42.66 36.37
CA SER A 362 -6.02 -43.01 35.21
C SER A 362 -6.02 -41.95 34.10
N PHE A 363 -7.03 -41.08 34.02
CA PHE A 363 -7.07 -39.99 33.02
C PHE A 363 -6.23 -38.76 33.41
N ARG A 364 -5.79 -38.67 34.68
CA ARG A 364 -4.93 -37.58 35.17
C ARG A 364 -3.56 -37.58 34.49
N ALA A 365 -3.02 -38.75 34.16
CA ALA A 365 -1.73 -38.90 33.49
C ALA A 365 -1.73 -38.39 32.04
N PHE A 366 -2.89 -38.29 31.39
CA PHE A 366 -3.02 -37.85 29.99
C PHE A 366 -3.25 -36.33 29.86
N PHE A 367 -4.02 -35.72 30.77
CA PHE A 367 -4.43 -34.32 30.65
C PHE A 367 -3.53 -33.30 31.39
N ILE A 368 -2.78 -33.73 32.41
CA ILE A 368 -1.96 -32.81 33.23
C ILE A 368 -0.78 -32.18 32.48
N PRO A 369 -0.07 -32.86 31.54
CA PRO A 369 1.01 -32.22 30.79
C PRO A 369 0.55 -31.16 29.77
N ALA A 370 -0.72 -31.17 29.37
CA ALA A 370 -1.26 -30.28 28.33
C ALA A 370 -1.74 -28.91 28.86
N VAL A 371 -1.98 -28.78 30.17
CA VAL A 371 -2.59 -27.57 30.77
C VAL A 371 -1.52 -26.55 31.20
N SER A 372 -0.26 -26.96 31.36
CA SER A 372 0.83 -26.10 31.87
C SER A 372 1.47 -25.16 30.84
N LEU A 373 1.15 -25.26 29.54
CA LEU A 373 1.76 -24.42 28.49
C LEU A 373 0.79 -23.44 27.79
N GLY A 374 -0.51 -23.49 28.09
CA GLY A 374 -1.52 -22.76 27.29
C GLY A 374 -2.26 -21.59 27.97
N ILE A 375 -2.03 -21.33 29.27
CA ILE A 375 -2.90 -20.42 30.05
C ILE A 375 -2.27 -19.04 30.33
N VAL A 376 -1.03 -18.78 29.91
CA VAL A 376 -0.34 -17.51 30.25
C VAL A 376 -0.30 -16.47 29.11
N SER A 377 -0.81 -16.74 27.89
CA SER A 377 -0.67 -15.78 26.77
C SER A 377 -1.95 -15.09 26.27
N SER A 378 -3.11 -15.20 26.94
CA SER A 378 -4.39 -14.75 26.35
C SER A 378 -5.11 -13.62 27.09
N ALA A 379 -4.38 -12.76 27.81
CA ALA A 379 -4.98 -11.66 28.57
C ALA A 379 -4.77 -10.24 28.00
N GLU A 380 -3.98 -10.01 26.94
CA GLU A 380 -3.67 -8.64 26.49
C GLU A 380 -4.20 -8.18 25.13
N ASP A 381 -4.70 -9.03 24.23
CA ASP A 381 -5.17 -8.56 22.91
C ASP A 381 -6.69 -8.70 22.71
N LEU A 382 -7.43 -7.76 23.29
CA LEU A 382 -8.71 -7.30 22.76
C LEU A 382 -8.45 -6.01 21.95
N GLN A 383 -7.57 -6.09 20.94
CA GLN A 383 -7.45 -5.04 19.93
C GLN A 383 -8.64 -5.15 18.97
N LEU A 384 -9.38 -4.05 18.84
CA LEU A 384 -10.34 -3.86 17.75
C LEU A 384 -9.61 -4.06 16.42
N GLU A 385 -10.10 -4.96 15.55
CA GLU A 385 -9.45 -5.40 14.30
C GLU A 385 -8.99 -4.27 13.35
N THR A 386 -9.43 -3.02 13.55
CA THR A 386 -9.08 -1.85 12.73
C THR A 386 -8.06 -0.89 13.36
N VAL A 387 -7.86 -0.90 14.69
CA VAL A 387 -6.85 -0.06 15.35
C VAL A 387 -5.61 -0.91 15.58
N ARG A 388 -4.57 -0.68 14.77
CA ARG A 388 -3.28 -1.34 14.94
C ARG A 388 -2.32 -0.41 15.66
N TYR A 389 -1.95 -0.78 16.89
CA TYR A 389 -0.91 -0.09 17.64
C TYR A 389 0.45 -0.69 17.28
N TYR A 390 1.40 0.18 16.93
CA TYR A 390 2.76 -0.23 16.60
C TYR A 390 3.74 0.58 17.44
N ASP A 391 4.49 -0.13 18.27
CA ASP A 391 5.62 0.44 18.98
C ASP A 391 6.89 0.24 18.14
N LEU A 392 7.30 1.29 17.43
CA LEU A 392 8.48 1.25 16.56
C LEU A 392 9.79 1.08 17.34
N SER A 393 9.80 1.32 18.66
CA SER A 393 10.98 1.05 19.49
C SER A 393 11.30 -0.44 19.58
N LYS A 394 10.32 -1.31 19.30
CA LYS A 394 10.49 -2.77 19.23
C LYS A 394 10.97 -3.25 17.86
N MET A 395 10.94 -2.39 16.84
CA MET A 395 11.24 -2.74 15.45
C MET A 395 12.59 -2.13 15.03
N GLN A 396 13.65 -2.46 15.78
CA GLN A 396 14.98 -1.88 15.59
C GLN A 396 15.85 -2.66 14.59
N GLY A 397 15.60 -3.96 14.41
CA GLY A 397 16.50 -4.85 13.69
C GLY A 397 17.67 -5.29 14.57
N THR A 398 17.81 -6.59 14.78
CA THR A 398 18.87 -7.20 15.59
C THR A 398 19.67 -8.21 14.78
N GLY A 399 20.90 -8.50 15.24
CA GLY A 399 21.75 -9.48 14.57
C GLY A 399 21.25 -10.92 14.57
N SER A 400 20.23 -11.24 15.37
CA SER A 400 19.61 -12.56 15.46
C SER A 400 18.13 -12.50 15.03
N GLY A 401 17.82 -11.73 13.98
CA GLY A 401 16.44 -11.41 13.59
C GLY A 401 15.55 -12.64 13.35
N TRP A 402 16.12 -13.74 12.84
CA TRP A 402 15.41 -15.01 12.63
C TRP A 402 14.93 -15.66 13.94
N GLU A 403 15.68 -15.52 15.04
CA GLU A 403 15.29 -16.06 16.35
C GLU A 403 14.23 -15.19 17.03
N GLN A 404 14.26 -13.88 16.74
CA GLN A 404 13.37 -12.88 17.33
C GLN A 404 12.07 -12.67 16.54
N GLY A 405 11.89 -13.39 15.42
CA GLY A 405 10.71 -13.27 14.57
C GLY A 405 10.62 -11.92 13.85
N GLU A 406 11.76 -11.32 13.51
CA GLU A 406 11.82 -10.02 12.85
C GLU A 406 11.36 -10.10 11.39
N ARG A 407 10.53 -9.15 10.97
CA ARG A 407 10.01 -9.13 9.59
C ARG A 407 10.94 -8.38 8.64
N VAL A 408 11.15 -8.98 7.46
CA VAL A 408 11.97 -8.45 6.37
C VAL A 408 11.04 -8.02 5.23
N LEU A 409 11.20 -6.80 4.76
CA LEU A 409 10.59 -6.34 3.50
C LEU A 409 11.59 -6.51 2.36
N MET A 410 11.35 -7.46 1.45
CA MET A 410 12.21 -7.67 0.28
C MET A 410 11.71 -6.86 -0.91
N CYS A 411 12.50 -5.89 -1.38
CA CYS A 411 12.14 -4.98 -2.47
C CYS A 411 12.92 -5.31 -3.75
N THR A 412 12.19 -5.56 -4.84
CA THR A 412 12.75 -5.90 -6.16
C THR A 412 12.11 -5.02 -7.24
N PRO A 413 12.81 -4.00 -7.77
CA PRO A 413 12.35 -3.28 -8.95
C PRO A 413 12.52 -4.16 -10.20
N LEU A 414 11.55 -4.14 -11.10
CA LEU A 414 11.49 -5.00 -12.29
C LEU A 414 11.24 -4.16 -13.54
N ARG A 415 12.00 -4.49 -14.59
CA ARG A 415 11.81 -4.01 -15.95
C ARG A 415 12.32 -5.06 -16.91
N ASP A 416 11.50 -5.45 -17.88
CA ASP A 416 11.85 -6.43 -18.92
C ASP A 416 12.55 -7.68 -18.32
N ALA A 417 12.00 -8.21 -17.23
CA ALA A 417 12.64 -9.18 -16.34
C ALA A 417 12.11 -10.61 -16.48
N SER A 418 11.22 -10.90 -17.45
CA SER A 418 10.56 -12.21 -17.52
C SER A 418 11.56 -13.37 -17.64
N SER A 419 12.66 -13.19 -18.37
CA SER A 419 13.76 -14.16 -18.49
C SER A 419 14.44 -14.51 -17.15
N HIS A 420 14.41 -13.60 -16.16
CA HIS A 420 15.12 -13.77 -14.90
C HIS A 420 14.22 -14.31 -13.77
N LEU A 421 12.90 -14.14 -13.86
CA LEU A 421 11.95 -14.54 -12.82
C LEU A 421 12.05 -16.04 -12.43
N PRO A 422 12.17 -17.02 -13.36
CA PRO A 422 12.34 -18.42 -13.01
C PRO A 422 13.48 -18.68 -12.01
N MET A 423 14.64 -18.08 -12.29
CA MET A 423 15.84 -18.19 -11.46
C MET A 423 15.66 -17.43 -10.14
N PHE A 424 15.11 -16.22 -10.18
CA PHE A 424 14.83 -15.43 -8.98
C PHE A 424 13.92 -16.16 -7.97
N PHE A 425 12.81 -16.75 -8.42
CA PHE A 425 11.92 -17.50 -7.53
C PHE A 425 12.52 -18.82 -7.05
N SER A 426 13.44 -19.42 -7.81
CA SER A 426 14.19 -20.58 -7.33
C SER A 426 15.07 -20.20 -6.12
N HIS A 427 15.67 -19.01 -6.12
CA HIS A 427 16.41 -18.50 -4.98
C HIS A 427 15.51 -18.21 -3.79
N LEU A 428 14.33 -17.59 -4.01
CA LEU A 428 13.37 -17.34 -2.94
C LEU A 428 12.99 -18.61 -2.18
N ARG A 429 12.65 -19.68 -2.91
CA ARG A 429 12.29 -20.98 -2.31
C ARG A 429 13.43 -21.58 -1.50
N ASN A 430 14.67 -21.29 -1.87
CA ASN A 430 15.85 -21.84 -1.22
C ASN A 430 16.32 -21.02 0.00
N LEU A 431 15.71 -19.87 0.32
CA LEU A 431 16.10 -19.09 1.49
C LEU A 431 15.83 -19.87 2.79
N THR A 432 16.77 -19.81 3.73
CA THR A 432 16.61 -20.45 5.05
C THR A 432 15.81 -19.60 6.03
N TYR A 433 15.78 -18.29 5.83
CA TYR A 433 15.02 -17.37 6.68
C TYR A 433 13.53 -17.71 6.60
N PRO A 434 12.77 -17.75 7.71
CA PRO A 434 11.38 -18.19 7.68
C PRO A 434 10.55 -17.37 6.67
N HIS A 435 10.01 -18.02 5.64
CA HIS A 435 9.36 -17.33 4.51
C HIS A 435 8.16 -16.49 4.97
N ASN A 436 7.42 -16.93 5.99
CA ASN A 436 6.30 -16.20 6.57
C ASN A 436 6.67 -14.86 7.24
N LEU A 437 7.97 -14.62 7.48
CA LEU A 437 8.53 -13.37 7.98
C LEU A 437 9.08 -12.46 6.87
N ILE A 438 9.11 -12.94 5.63
CA ILE A 438 9.55 -12.19 4.46
C ILE A 438 8.30 -11.69 3.72
N ASP A 439 8.13 -10.38 3.71
CA ASP A 439 7.12 -9.70 2.91
C ASP A 439 7.76 -9.28 1.57
N LEU A 440 7.13 -9.63 0.44
CA LEU A 440 7.69 -9.36 -0.90
C LEU A 440 7.08 -8.09 -1.49
N ALA A 441 7.93 -7.26 -2.11
CA ALA A 441 7.52 -6.01 -2.74
C ALA A 441 8.15 -5.87 -4.12
N PHE A 442 7.32 -5.80 -5.15
CA PHE A 442 7.74 -5.63 -6.55
C PHE A 442 7.25 -4.32 -7.12
N LEU A 443 8.09 -3.64 -7.90
CA LEU A 443 7.66 -2.52 -8.75
C LEU A 443 7.98 -2.82 -10.20
N VAL A 444 6.96 -2.99 -11.03
CA VAL A 444 7.10 -3.16 -12.48
C VAL A 444 6.96 -1.79 -13.16
N SER A 445 7.98 -1.40 -13.93
CA SER A 445 8.05 -0.09 -14.60
C SER A 445 8.60 -0.20 -16.01
N ASP A 446 7.92 0.46 -16.96
CA ASP A 446 8.38 0.62 -18.35
C ASP A 446 8.75 -0.71 -19.05
N SER A 447 8.17 -1.84 -18.60
CA SER A 447 8.33 -3.17 -19.20
C SER A 447 7.52 -3.30 -20.50
N LYS A 448 8.07 -4.04 -21.46
CA LYS A 448 7.48 -4.34 -22.78
C LYS A 448 7.27 -5.82 -23.03
N ASP A 449 7.84 -6.67 -22.19
CA ASP A 449 7.68 -8.12 -22.20
C ASP A 449 6.49 -8.56 -21.30
N ASP A 450 6.39 -9.88 -21.09
CA ASP A 450 5.41 -10.56 -20.25
C ASP A 450 5.77 -10.59 -18.76
N THR A 451 6.70 -9.73 -18.28
CA THR A 451 7.13 -9.67 -16.87
C THR A 451 5.96 -9.69 -15.89
N MET A 452 4.90 -8.94 -16.19
CA MET A 452 3.79 -8.79 -15.26
C MET A 452 2.92 -10.05 -15.13
N GLU A 453 2.68 -10.72 -16.27
CA GLU A 453 1.90 -11.94 -16.33
C GLU A 453 2.67 -13.07 -15.64
N MET A 454 3.94 -13.27 -16.02
CA MET A 454 4.80 -14.28 -15.41
C MET A 454 5.01 -14.05 -13.91
N LEU A 455 5.22 -12.80 -13.47
CA LEU A 455 5.33 -12.51 -12.03
C LEU A 455 4.07 -12.95 -11.28
N SER A 456 2.89 -12.67 -11.83
CA SER A 456 1.61 -13.03 -11.19
C SER A 456 1.45 -14.54 -11.08
N GLU A 457 1.75 -15.28 -12.17
CA GLU A 457 1.71 -16.75 -12.19
C GLU A 457 2.67 -17.37 -11.17
N MET A 458 3.91 -16.90 -11.13
CA MET A 458 4.91 -17.42 -10.22
C MET A 458 4.62 -17.09 -8.74
N LEU A 459 4.01 -15.94 -8.46
CA LEU A 459 3.55 -15.59 -7.11
C LEU A 459 2.38 -16.48 -6.67
N ASP A 460 1.44 -16.76 -7.57
CA ASP A 460 0.33 -17.69 -7.30
C ASP A 460 0.86 -19.10 -7.04
N GLU A 461 1.84 -19.58 -7.82
CA GLU A 461 2.50 -20.86 -7.57
C GLU A 461 3.22 -20.87 -6.21
N LEU A 462 3.95 -19.79 -5.88
CA LEU A 462 4.69 -19.67 -4.63
C LEU A 462 3.76 -19.65 -3.41
N GLN A 463 2.60 -19.00 -3.50
CA GLN A 463 1.63 -18.91 -2.39
C GLN A 463 0.75 -20.15 -2.24
N ASN A 464 0.55 -20.93 -3.32
CA ASN A 464 -0.24 -22.16 -3.31
C ASN A 464 0.62 -23.43 -3.14
N ASP A 465 1.85 -23.30 -2.64
CA ASP A 465 2.71 -24.44 -2.35
C ASP A 465 2.03 -25.40 -1.35
N PRO A 466 2.08 -26.73 -1.57
CA PRO A 466 1.51 -27.70 -0.63
C PRO A 466 2.09 -27.62 0.79
N ASP A 467 3.33 -27.14 0.95
CA ASP A 467 3.95 -26.91 2.24
C ASP A 467 3.64 -25.49 2.76
N PRO A 468 2.87 -25.34 3.86
CA PRO A 468 2.54 -24.02 4.41
C PRO A 468 3.76 -23.19 4.83
N SER A 469 4.90 -23.82 5.11
CA SER A 469 6.13 -23.12 5.48
C SER A 469 6.81 -22.40 4.31
N MET A 470 6.47 -22.77 3.08
CA MET A 470 6.97 -22.15 1.85
C MET A 470 6.19 -20.88 1.46
N SER A 471 5.09 -20.60 2.15
CA SER A 471 4.32 -19.38 1.92
C SER A 471 5.03 -18.16 2.51
N PHE A 472 5.21 -17.16 1.65
CA PHE A 472 5.72 -15.84 2.04
C PHE A 472 4.66 -15.04 2.80
N GLY A 473 5.09 -13.96 3.46
CA GLY A 473 4.19 -13.03 4.13
C GLY A 473 3.33 -12.20 3.17
N GLU A 474 3.20 -10.92 3.44
CA GLU A 474 2.40 -10.04 2.58
C GLU A 474 3.16 -9.69 1.29
N ILE A 475 2.52 -9.93 0.15
CA ILE A 475 3.06 -9.65 -1.17
C ILE A 475 2.40 -8.40 -1.74
N SER A 476 3.22 -7.44 -2.18
CA SER A 476 2.78 -6.19 -2.79
C SER A 476 3.37 -6.05 -4.19
N VAL A 477 2.51 -5.94 -5.20
CA VAL A 477 2.89 -5.73 -6.59
C VAL A 477 2.40 -4.36 -7.02
N ILE A 478 3.32 -3.50 -7.43
CA ILE A 478 3.04 -2.12 -7.84
C ILE A 478 3.44 -1.95 -9.29
N GLN A 479 2.54 -1.40 -10.10
CA GLN A 479 2.86 -1.02 -11.48
C GLN A 479 2.89 0.50 -11.60
N LYS A 480 4.02 1.04 -12.08
CA LYS A 480 4.18 2.48 -12.30
C LYS A 480 5.30 2.77 -13.29
N ASP A 481 4.97 3.48 -14.36
CA ASP A 481 5.94 3.92 -15.36
C ASP A 481 6.54 5.28 -15.02
N PHE A 482 7.83 5.45 -15.31
CA PHE A 482 8.57 6.72 -15.14
C PHE A 482 8.95 7.38 -16.48
N GLY A 483 8.57 6.77 -17.61
CA GLY A 483 8.70 7.37 -18.93
C GLY A 483 10.14 7.43 -19.42
N GLN A 484 10.96 6.44 -19.05
CA GLN A 484 12.34 6.35 -19.48
C GLN A 484 12.41 6.11 -21.00
N LYS A 485 12.68 7.17 -21.76
CA LYS A 485 12.78 7.11 -23.23
C LYS A 485 13.97 6.24 -23.64
N VAL A 486 13.67 5.14 -24.32
CA VAL A 486 14.68 4.25 -24.91
C VAL A 486 15.11 4.85 -26.25
N THR A 487 16.20 5.61 -26.29
CA THR A 487 16.90 5.91 -27.55
C THR A 487 17.60 4.62 -28.04
N GLN A 488 17.51 4.38 -29.35
CA GLN A 488 17.89 3.10 -29.99
C GLN A 488 19.41 2.92 -30.21
N ASP A 489 20.24 3.95 -30.03
CA ASP A 489 21.69 3.82 -30.18
C ASP A 489 22.35 3.31 -28.89
N VAL A 490 22.90 2.10 -28.94
CA VAL A 490 23.62 1.44 -27.84
C VAL A 490 24.81 2.29 -27.37
N GLU A 491 25.52 2.98 -28.28
CA GLU A 491 26.60 3.93 -27.96
C GLU A 491 26.10 5.17 -27.18
N SER A 492 24.86 5.62 -27.40
CA SER A 492 24.28 6.77 -26.68
C SER A 492 23.85 6.44 -25.25
N ARG A 493 23.67 5.14 -24.92
CA ARG A 493 23.24 4.65 -23.60
C ARG A 493 24.36 4.62 -22.57
N HIS A 494 25.61 4.54 -23.04
CA HIS A 494 26.83 4.49 -22.21
C HIS A 494 27.53 5.85 -22.12
N GLY A 495 26.93 6.94 -22.61
CA GLY A 495 27.48 8.27 -22.37
C GLY A 495 27.35 8.64 -20.89
N PHE A 496 28.45 9.08 -20.27
CA PHE A 496 28.52 9.54 -18.88
C PHE A 496 27.32 10.43 -18.47
N ALA A 497 26.91 11.36 -19.33
CA ALA A 497 25.78 12.27 -19.09
C ALA A 497 24.39 11.59 -19.07
N ALA A 498 24.19 10.50 -19.81
CA ALA A 498 22.93 9.77 -19.83
C ALA A 498 22.75 8.93 -18.55
N GLN A 499 23.84 8.45 -17.98
CA GLN A 499 23.83 7.56 -16.83
C GLN A 499 23.37 8.26 -15.54
N ALA A 500 23.73 9.54 -15.37
CA ALA A 500 23.21 10.37 -14.27
C ALA A 500 21.68 10.49 -14.30
N SER A 501 21.10 10.71 -15.48
CA SER A 501 19.64 10.81 -15.64
C SER A 501 18.93 9.48 -15.36
N ARG A 502 19.53 8.35 -15.79
CA ARG A 502 19.02 7.00 -15.51
C ARG A 502 19.00 6.70 -14.01
N ARG A 503 20.10 6.96 -13.28
CA ARG A 503 20.16 6.76 -11.83
C ARG A 503 19.08 7.55 -11.09
N LYS A 504 18.85 8.81 -11.48
CA LYS A 504 17.78 9.64 -10.90
C LYS A 504 16.38 9.03 -11.09
N LEU A 505 16.09 8.45 -12.26
CA LEU A 505 14.82 7.74 -12.51
C LEU A 505 14.71 6.43 -11.70
N MET A 506 15.78 5.63 -11.64
CA MET A 506 15.82 4.42 -10.82
C MET A 506 15.60 4.72 -9.34
N ALA A 507 16.18 5.82 -8.84
CA ALA A 507 15.97 6.30 -7.48
C ALA A 507 14.49 6.63 -7.21
N GLN A 508 13.77 7.22 -8.18
CA GLN A 508 12.33 7.43 -8.06
C GLN A 508 11.58 6.11 -7.93
N ALA A 509 11.89 5.12 -8.77
CA ALA A 509 11.28 3.80 -8.71
C ALA A 509 11.49 3.13 -7.34
N ARG A 510 12.74 3.09 -6.84
CA ARG A 510 13.05 2.53 -5.51
C ARG A 510 12.29 3.28 -4.39
N ASN A 511 12.24 4.60 -4.42
CA ASN A 511 11.51 5.38 -3.41
C ASN A 511 9.99 5.14 -3.45
N TRP A 512 9.40 5.02 -4.64
CA TRP A 512 7.97 4.70 -4.79
C TRP A 512 7.66 3.32 -4.24
N LEU A 513 8.48 2.32 -4.57
CA LEU A 513 8.33 0.96 -4.05
C LEU A 513 8.41 0.95 -2.52
N LEU A 514 9.46 1.57 -1.96
CA LEU A 514 9.67 1.62 -0.51
C LEU A 514 8.52 2.33 0.22
N SER A 515 8.17 3.55 -0.22
CA SER A 515 7.15 4.36 0.45
C SER A 515 5.76 3.74 0.42
N ALA A 516 5.46 2.96 -0.62
CA ALA A 516 4.18 2.26 -0.74
C ALA A 516 4.12 0.94 0.07
N THR A 517 5.25 0.32 0.39
CA THR A 517 5.28 -1.04 0.97
C THR A 517 5.87 -1.11 2.39
N LEU A 518 6.60 -0.10 2.84
CA LEU A 518 7.18 -0.07 4.18
C LEU A 518 6.13 0.08 5.28
N ARG A 519 5.78 -1.03 5.93
CA ARG A 519 4.91 -1.09 7.12
C ARG A 519 5.64 -0.85 8.46
N PRO A 520 4.90 -0.49 9.54
CA PRO A 520 5.43 -0.37 10.90
C PRO A 520 6.01 -1.66 11.49
N THR A 521 5.64 -2.82 10.95
CA THR A 521 6.05 -4.15 11.43
C THR A 521 7.41 -4.61 10.94
N HIS A 522 7.97 -3.97 9.91
CA HIS A 522 9.27 -4.37 9.37
C HIS A 522 10.40 -3.92 10.29
N SER A 523 11.35 -4.81 10.53
CA SER A 523 12.62 -4.52 11.20
C SER A 523 13.75 -4.34 10.19
N TRP A 524 13.65 -5.00 9.03
CA TRP A 524 14.65 -4.98 7.97
C TRP A 524 14.01 -4.70 6.61
N VAL A 525 14.79 -4.12 5.72
CA VAL A 525 14.49 -3.96 4.30
C VAL A 525 15.65 -4.55 3.51
N TYR A 526 15.34 -5.47 2.61
CA TYR A 526 16.32 -6.15 1.77
C TYR A 526 16.06 -5.79 0.31
N TRP A 527 16.96 -5.02 -0.30
CA TRP A 527 16.94 -4.73 -1.73
C TRP A 527 17.65 -5.83 -2.49
N ARG A 528 17.02 -6.35 -3.53
CA ARG A 528 17.58 -7.40 -4.35
C ARG A 528 17.20 -7.19 -5.81
N ASP A 529 18.19 -7.24 -6.70
CA ASP A 529 17.92 -7.27 -8.14
C ASP A 529 17.53 -8.70 -8.59
N ALA A 530 16.76 -8.79 -9.68
CA ALA A 530 16.18 -10.05 -10.15
C ALA A 530 17.16 -10.94 -10.94
N ASP A 531 18.25 -10.36 -11.41
CA ASP A 531 19.29 -10.93 -12.29
C ASP A 531 20.48 -11.52 -11.52
N VAL A 532 20.36 -11.70 -10.21
CA VAL A 532 21.44 -12.31 -9.43
C VAL A 532 21.42 -13.83 -9.55
N LEU A 533 22.38 -14.36 -10.29
CA LEU A 533 22.59 -15.77 -10.62
C LEU A 533 22.76 -16.72 -9.43
N THR A 534 23.49 -16.34 -8.37
CA THR A 534 23.67 -17.20 -7.19
C THR A 534 23.94 -16.39 -5.94
N ALA A 535 23.36 -16.80 -4.82
CA ALA A 535 23.68 -16.31 -3.49
C ALA A 535 23.54 -17.44 -2.46
N PRO A 536 24.24 -17.37 -1.32
CA PRO A 536 24.01 -18.29 -0.21
C PRO A 536 22.55 -18.26 0.24
N GLN A 537 22.02 -19.43 0.59
CA GLN A 537 20.64 -19.59 1.07
C GLN A 537 20.38 -18.85 2.39
N THR A 538 21.44 -18.68 3.17
CA THR A 538 21.51 -18.00 4.48
C THR A 538 21.81 -16.51 4.38
N ILE A 539 21.72 -15.90 3.19
CA ILE A 539 22.17 -14.52 2.97
C ILE A 539 21.55 -13.49 3.92
N LEU A 540 20.29 -13.66 4.32
CA LEU A 540 19.64 -12.74 5.25
C LEU A 540 20.27 -12.87 6.64
N GLU A 541 20.41 -14.08 7.15
CA GLU A 541 21.02 -14.39 8.44
C GLU A 541 22.50 -13.97 8.48
N ASP A 542 23.23 -14.28 7.41
CA ASP A 542 24.66 -14.00 7.28
C ASP A 542 24.96 -12.51 7.28
N LEU A 543 24.07 -11.69 6.70
CA LEU A 543 24.19 -10.22 6.71
C LEU A 543 23.65 -9.63 8.02
N MET A 544 22.55 -10.16 8.56
CA MET A 544 21.95 -9.67 9.80
C MET A 544 22.91 -9.80 10.97
N ARG A 545 23.63 -10.92 11.13
CA ARG A 545 24.51 -11.19 12.28
C ARG A 545 25.60 -10.15 12.53
N HIS A 546 25.97 -9.34 11.54
CA HIS A 546 26.89 -8.21 11.68
C HIS A 546 26.28 -7.02 12.44
N ASP A 547 24.95 -7.00 12.59
CA ASP A 547 24.15 -6.02 13.33
C ASP A 547 24.36 -4.55 12.87
N LYS A 548 24.67 -4.35 11.58
CA LYS A 548 24.90 -3.03 10.99
C LYS A 548 23.61 -2.39 10.48
N ASP A 549 23.62 -1.06 10.35
CA ASP A 549 22.46 -0.32 9.84
C ASP A 549 22.24 -0.53 8.35
N VAL A 550 23.31 -0.54 7.57
CA VAL A 550 23.34 -0.86 6.14
C VAL A 550 24.52 -1.78 5.89
N ILE A 551 24.27 -2.91 5.22
CA ILE A 551 25.30 -3.88 4.86
C ILE A 551 25.09 -4.40 3.44
N VAL A 552 26.19 -4.55 2.70
CA VAL A 552 26.21 -5.09 1.33
C VAL A 552 27.25 -6.20 1.18
N PRO A 553 26.95 -7.29 0.46
CA PRO A 553 27.93 -8.29 0.06
C PRO A 553 28.77 -7.79 -1.13
N ASN A 554 29.87 -8.49 -1.42
CA ASN A 554 30.60 -8.28 -2.66
C ASN A 554 29.88 -8.93 -3.85
N VAL A 555 29.89 -8.29 -5.02
CA VAL A 555 29.16 -8.76 -6.21
C VAL A 555 30.11 -8.97 -7.38
N TRP A 556 30.15 -10.22 -7.84
CA TRP A 556 30.98 -10.67 -8.94
C TRP A 556 30.11 -11.25 -10.05
N ARG A 557 30.66 -11.37 -11.25
CA ARG A 557 30.03 -12.09 -12.36
C ARG A 557 30.94 -13.21 -12.85
N PRO A 558 30.38 -14.38 -13.18
CA PRO A 558 31.14 -15.37 -13.93
C PRO A 558 31.32 -14.87 -15.36
N LEU A 559 32.43 -15.22 -15.97
CA LEU A 559 32.72 -14.99 -17.38
C LEU A 559 33.08 -16.32 -18.03
N PRO A 560 32.87 -16.45 -19.34
CA PRO A 560 33.48 -17.54 -20.10
C PRO A 560 34.99 -17.62 -19.88
N ASP A 561 35.55 -18.83 -20.00
CA ASP A 561 36.99 -19.07 -19.76
C ASP A 561 37.88 -18.17 -20.64
N TRP A 562 37.47 -17.89 -21.88
CA TRP A 562 38.20 -17.01 -22.80
C TRP A 562 38.21 -15.53 -22.40
N LEU A 563 37.32 -15.11 -21.49
CA LEU A 563 37.26 -13.77 -20.91
C LEU A 563 37.84 -13.70 -19.49
N GLY A 564 38.48 -14.78 -19.02
CA GLY A 564 39.15 -14.80 -17.71
C GLY A 564 38.31 -15.36 -16.56
N GLY A 565 37.18 -16.01 -16.83
CA GLY A 565 36.44 -16.86 -15.88
C GLY A 565 35.59 -16.12 -14.84
N GLU A 566 36.09 -15.04 -14.23
CA GLU A 566 35.34 -14.24 -13.25
C GLU A 566 35.78 -12.78 -13.27
N GLN A 567 34.87 -11.87 -12.93
CA GLN A 567 35.17 -10.44 -12.86
C GLN A 567 34.34 -9.73 -11.78
N PRO A 568 34.90 -8.69 -11.12
CA PRO A 568 34.11 -7.75 -10.32
C PRO A 568 32.98 -7.14 -11.15
N TYR A 569 31.77 -7.10 -10.58
CA TYR A 569 30.59 -6.58 -11.26
C TYR A 569 30.15 -5.21 -10.70
N ASP A 570 29.89 -5.14 -9.40
CA ASP A 570 29.33 -3.93 -8.79
C ASP A 570 30.43 -2.98 -8.29
N LEU A 571 30.70 -1.94 -9.08
CA LEU A 571 31.67 -0.90 -8.74
C LEU A 571 31.06 0.24 -7.90
N ASN A 572 29.78 0.18 -7.54
CA ASN A 572 29.09 1.25 -6.80
C ASN A 572 29.28 1.16 -5.28
N SER A 573 29.90 0.08 -4.80
CA SER A 573 30.25 -0.11 -3.40
C SER A 573 31.71 0.29 -3.18
N TRP A 574 31.95 1.40 -2.49
CA TRP A 574 33.29 1.99 -2.35
C TRP A 574 33.42 2.84 -1.09
N GLN A 575 34.67 3.04 -0.65
CA GLN A 575 35.03 4.02 0.38
C GLN A 575 35.51 5.31 -0.28
N GLU A 576 35.22 6.45 0.33
CA GLU A 576 35.55 7.77 -0.22
C GLU A 576 37.07 8.00 -0.27
N SER A 577 37.52 8.83 -1.22
CA SER A 577 38.93 9.21 -1.37
C SER A 577 39.11 10.73 -1.37
N GLU A 578 40.29 11.20 -0.94
CA GLU A 578 40.61 12.64 -0.95
C GLU A 578 40.58 13.23 -2.37
N THR A 579 41.00 12.46 -3.38
CA THR A 579 40.97 12.85 -4.79
C THR A 579 39.54 13.00 -5.31
N ALA A 580 38.63 12.11 -4.93
CA ALA A 580 37.23 12.20 -5.32
C ALA A 580 36.52 13.37 -4.63
N LEU A 581 36.83 13.66 -3.36
CA LEU A 581 36.33 14.85 -2.67
C LEU A 581 36.79 16.14 -3.34
N ALA A 582 38.09 16.25 -3.66
CA ALA A 582 38.63 17.40 -4.38
C ALA A 582 38.00 17.56 -5.77
N LEU A 583 37.77 16.45 -6.49
CA LEU A 583 37.05 16.48 -7.77
C LEU A 583 35.61 16.97 -7.57
N ALA A 584 34.89 16.45 -6.57
CA ALA A 584 33.50 16.81 -6.30
C ALA A 584 33.32 18.31 -6.03
N GLU A 585 34.30 18.98 -5.40
CA GLU A 585 34.30 20.43 -5.19
C GLU A 585 34.40 21.25 -6.49
N THR A 586 34.99 20.68 -7.55
CA THR A 586 35.14 21.36 -8.85
C THR A 586 33.92 21.24 -9.75
N LEU A 587 32.99 20.33 -9.43
CA LEU A 587 31.82 20.03 -10.27
C LEU A 587 30.60 20.89 -9.89
N ASP A 588 29.76 21.19 -10.89
CA ASP A 588 28.49 21.91 -10.71
C ASP A 588 27.54 21.18 -9.74
N GLU A 589 26.68 21.91 -9.05
CA GLU A 589 25.77 21.39 -8.00
C GLU A 589 24.94 20.18 -8.48
N ASP A 590 24.43 20.22 -9.70
CA ASP A 590 23.60 19.17 -10.30
C ASP A 590 24.37 17.98 -10.88
N ALA A 591 25.71 18.05 -10.93
CA ALA A 591 26.56 17.00 -11.47
C ALA A 591 26.46 15.72 -10.63
N VAL A 592 26.55 14.57 -11.29
CA VAL A 592 26.56 13.25 -10.63
C VAL A 592 27.79 12.49 -11.11
N ILE A 593 28.63 12.09 -10.17
CA ILE A 593 29.74 11.18 -10.37
C ILE A 593 29.15 9.78 -10.48
N VAL A 594 29.59 9.05 -11.50
CA VAL A 594 29.19 7.67 -11.74
C VAL A 594 30.45 6.84 -11.83
N GLU A 595 30.61 5.88 -10.92
CA GLU A 595 31.77 5.00 -10.93
C GLU A 595 31.80 4.06 -12.14
N GLY A 596 33.01 3.68 -12.54
CA GLY A 596 33.27 2.78 -13.68
C GLY A 596 33.45 3.47 -15.04
N TYR A 597 33.49 4.80 -15.08
CA TYR A 597 33.66 5.61 -16.29
C TYR A 597 35.02 6.33 -16.29
N ALA A 598 35.69 6.37 -17.44
CA ALA A 598 37.05 6.92 -17.57
C ALA A 598 37.10 8.46 -17.44
N GLU A 599 35.95 9.11 -17.54
CA GLU A 599 35.77 10.55 -17.50
C GLU A 599 36.25 11.19 -16.19
N TYR A 600 36.12 10.47 -15.06
CA TYR A 600 36.54 10.93 -13.74
C TYR A 600 37.42 9.91 -13.03
N ALA A 601 38.67 10.27 -12.79
CA ALA A 601 39.59 9.47 -11.99
C ALA A 601 39.35 9.72 -10.50
N THR A 602 38.44 8.96 -9.89
CA THR A 602 38.05 9.09 -8.47
C THR A 602 39.06 8.45 -7.53
N TRP A 603 39.78 7.40 -7.96
CA TRP A 603 40.73 6.62 -7.15
C TRP A 603 40.14 6.07 -5.85
N ARG A 604 38.84 5.79 -5.85
CA ARG A 604 38.17 5.19 -4.70
C ARG A 604 38.53 3.70 -4.62
N PRO A 605 38.81 3.17 -3.42
CA PRO A 605 38.88 1.72 -3.23
C PRO A 605 37.46 1.13 -3.33
N HIS A 606 37.23 0.32 -4.37
CA HIS A 606 35.97 -0.38 -4.56
C HIS A 606 35.99 -1.73 -3.85
N LEU A 607 34.88 -2.07 -3.20
CA LEU A 607 34.66 -3.36 -2.52
C LEU A 607 34.95 -4.53 -3.46
N ALA A 608 34.56 -4.40 -4.73
CA ALA A 608 34.70 -5.43 -5.75
C ALA A 608 36.14 -5.93 -5.93
N TYR A 609 37.14 -5.05 -5.84
CA TYR A 609 38.55 -5.40 -6.05
C TYR A 609 39.24 -5.96 -4.81
N LEU A 610 38.59 -5.94 -3.65
CA LEU A 610 39.18 -6.36 -2.37
C LEU A 610 38.91 -7.84 -2.03
N ARG A 611 38.23 -8.57 -2.93
CA ARG A 611 37.95 -9.99 -2.73
C ARG A 611 39.24 -10.82 -2.80
N ASP A 612 39.52 -11.48 -1.70
CA ASP A 612 40.32 -12.71 -1.63
C ASP A 612 39.38 -13.91 -1.51
N PRO A 613 39.41 -14.90 -2.44
CA PRO A 613 38.62 -16.12 -2.35
C PRO A 613 38.88 -16.97 -1.10
N TYR A 614 40.02 -16.80 -0.45
CA TYR A 614 40.40 -17.49 0.80
C TYR A 614 40.32 -16.58 2.03
N GLY A 615 39.85 -15.35 1.85
CA GLY A 615 39.67 -14.37 2.92
C GLY A 615 38.51 -14.73 3.84
N ASP A 616 38.48 -14.12 5.02
CA ASP A 616 37.41 -14.29 6.00
C ASP A 616 36.11 -13.64 5.48
N PRO A 617 35.03 -14.42 5.26
CA PRO A 617 33.73 -13.87 4.84
C PRO A 617 33.16 -12.83 5.81
N ASP A 618 33.59 -12.84 7.07
CA ASP A 618 33.09 -11.95 8.13
C ASP A 618 33.87 -10.63 8.19
N MET A 619 34.88 -10.45 7.35
CA MET A 619 35.64 -9.21 7.30
C MET A 619 34.72 -8.04 6.93
N GLU A 620 34.75 -6.99 7.73
CA GLU A 620 33.95 -5.79 7.51
C GLU A 620 34.82 -4.65 6.97
N MET A 621 34.27 -3.89 6.02
CA MET A 621 34.86 -2.66 5.50
C MET A 621 33.84 -1.52 5.59
N GLU A 622 34.26 -0.36 6.08
CA GLU A 622 33.41 0.84 6.00
C GLU A 622 33.30 1.34 4.56
N LEU A 623 32.07 1.70 4.17
CA LEU A 623 31.76 2.24 2.86
C LEU A 623 31.11 3.62 2.97
N ASP A 624 31.23 4.39 1.90
CA ASP A 624 30.55 5.67 1.73
C ASP A 624 29.54 5.63 0.58
N GLY A 625 29.80 4.83 -0.46
CA GLY A 625 28.84 4.47 -1.50
C GLY A 625 28.47 2.99 -1.42
N VAL A 626 27.22 2.65 -1.73
CA VAL A 626 26.74 1.26 -1.81
C VAL A 626 26.06 1.04 -3.15
N GLY A 627 26.21 -0.17 -3.70
CA GLY A 627 25.52 -0.58 -4.92
C GLY A 627 24.17 -1.22 -4.68
N GLY A 628 23.36 -1.28 -5.75
CA GLY A 628 21.93 -1.62 -5.69
C GLY A 628 21.57 -3.10 -5.72
N VAL A 629 22.53 -3.99 -5.99
CA VAL A 629 22.28 -5.40 -6.33
C VAL A 629 21.76 -6.20 -5.14
N SER A 630 22.32 -5.95 -3.95
CA SER A 630 21.94 -6.63 -2.72
C SER A 630 22.26 -5.72 -1.53
N ILE A 631 21.23 -5.15 -0.90
CA ILE A 631 21.39 -4.25 0.25
C ILE A 631 20.49 -4.74 1.37
N LEU A 632 21.07 -5.14 2.50
CA LEU A 632 20.30 -5.31 3.72
C LEU A 632 20.45 -4.06 4.59
N ALA A 633 19.33 -3.46 4.96
CA ALA A 633 19.33 -2.28 5.82
C ALA A 633 18.23 -2.36 6.88
N LYS A 634 18.51 -1.85 8.08
CA LYS A 634 17.51 -1.75 9.15
C LYS A 634 16.40 -0.81 8.72
N ALA A 635 15.14 -1.18 8.95
CA ALA A 635 13.98 -0.36 8.57
C ALA A 635 14.00 1.04 9.21
N ARG A 636 14.65 1.18 10.37
CA ARG A 636 14.87 2.47 11.05
C ARG A 636 15.65 3.49 10.23
N VAL A 637 16.57 3.04 9.35
CA VAL A 637 17.37 3.90 8.46
C VAL A 637 16.44 4.67 7.54
N PHE A 638 15.51 3.97 6.89
CA PHE A 638 14.52 4.58 6.02
C PHE A 638 13.50 5.44 6.78
N ARG A 639 13.05 4.99 7.96
CA ARG A 639 12.12 5.76 8.80
C ARG A 639 12.73 7.06 9.34
N ALA A 640 14.04 7.12 9.49
CA ALA A 640 14.75 8.34 9.88
C ALA A 640 14.82 9.37 8.74
N GLY A 641 14.56 8.97 7.49
CA GLY A 641 14.54 9.85 6.32
C GLY A 641 15.61 9.54 5.27
N VAL A 642 16.47 8.55 5.49
CA VAL A 642 17.43 8.09 4.47
C VAL A 642 16.65 7.43 3.33
N HIS A 643 16.93 7.80 2.10
CA HIS A 643 16.26 7.29 0.89
C HIS A 643 17.22 7.34 -0.30
N PHE A 644 16.77 6.91 -1.48
CA PHE A 644 17.56 6.94 -2.72
C PHE A 644 17.42 8.32 -3.37
N PRO A 645 18.43 9.20 -3.39
CA PRO A 645 18.24 10.56 -3.89
C PRO A 645 17.96 10.55 -5.40
N ALA A 646 16.79 11.08 -5.79
CA ALA A 646 16.41 11.28 -7.20
C ALA A 646 16.95 12.59 -7.78
N PHE A 647 17.87 13.22 -7.06
CA PHE A 647 18.57 14.45 -7.38
C PHE A 647 20.05 14.27 -6.99
N SER A 648 20.92 15.23 -7.34
CA SER A 648 22.32 15.16 -6.93
C SER A 648 22.44 15.44 -5.43
N PHE A 649 22.89 14.45 -4.66
CA PHE A 649 23.22 14.56 -3.25
C PHE A 649 24.72 14.29 -3.09
N GLU A 650 25.50 15.32 -2.74
CA GLU A 650 26.96 15.26 -2.71
C GLU A 650 27.58 14.68 -3.99
N LYS A 651 27.05 15.09 -5.15
CA LYS A 651 27.45 14.58 -6.47
C LYS A 651 27.11 13.11 -6.72
N HIS A 652 26.20 12.51 -5.97
CA HIS A 652 25.75 11.14 -6.17
C HIS A 652 24.22 11.08 -6.24
N ALA A 653 23.69 10.01 -6.79
CA ALA A 653 22.26 9.75 -6.86
C ALA A 653 21.99 8.28 -6.55
N GLU A 654 20.72 7.92 -6.38
CA GLU A 654 20.29 6.53 -6.23
C GLU A 654 20.98 5.81 -5.06
N THR A 655 21.63 4.66 -5.27
CA THR A 655 22.18 3.79 -4.23
C THR A 655 23.45 4.34 -3.60
N GLU A 656 24.35 4.93 -4.38
CA GLU A 656 25.53 5.63 -3.87
C GLU A 656 25.14 6.85 -3.04
N GLY A 657 24.13 7.60 -3.50
CA GLY A 657 23.57 8.73 -2.74
C GLY A 657 22.91 8.27 -1.43
N PHE A 658 22.27 7.09 -1.43
CA PHE A 658 21.72 6.47 -0.23
C PHE A 658 22.82 6.12 0.79
N GLY A 659 23.94 5.53 0.34
CA GLY A 659 25.10 5.24 1.21
C GLY A 659 25.66 6.50 1.86
N LYS A 660 25.89 7.55 1.06
CA LYS A 660 26.38 8.84 1.58
C LYS A 660 25.39 9.48 2.55
N MET A 661 24.10 9.46 2.23
CA MET A 661 23.07 10.00 3.11
C MET A 661 23.01 9.26 4.44
N ALA A 662 23.11 7.93 4.42
CA ALA A 662 23.16 7.11 5.64
C ALA A 662 24.36 7.49 6.51
N ARG A 663 25.58 7.59 5.93
CA ARG A 663 26.78 8.02 6.64
C ARG A 663 26.64 9.43 7.22
N ARG A 664 26.09 10.38 6.46
CA ARG A 664 25.85 11.76 6.92
C ARG A 664 24.85 11.84 8.07
N MET A 665 23.90 10.92 8.13
CA MET A 665 22.94 10.82 9.22
C MET A 665 23.46 10.01 10.42
N GLY A 666 24.71 9.55 10.38
CA GLY A 666 25.38 8.85 11.48
C GLY A 666 25.09 7.34 11.52
N PHE A 667 24.54 6.77 10.46
CA PHE A 667 24.34 5.32 10.36
C PHE A 667 25.60 4.60 9.87
N SER A 668 25.76 3.35 10.32
CA SER A 668 26.83 2.48 9.84
C SER A 668 26.53 1.96 8.42
N VAL A 669 27.52 2.03 7.54
CA VAL A 669 27.44 1.52 6.16
C VAL A 669 28.64 0.63 5.92
N ILE A 670 28.41 -0.66 5.77
CA ILE A 670 29.43 -1.70 5.78
C ILE A 670 29.35 -2.57 4.52
N GLY A 671 30.51 -2.96 3.99
CA GLY A 671 30.65 -3.96 2.93
C GLY A 671 31.40 -5.18 3.43
N LEU A 672 31.05 -6.36 2.90
CA LEU A 672 31.78 -7.60 3.15
C LEU A 672 32.60 -7.96 1.90
N PRO A 673 33.93 -7.77 1.89
CA PRO A 673 34.75 -7.91 0.69
C PRO A 673 34.89 -9.36 0.23
N HIS A 674 34.83 -10.34 1.16
CA HIS A 674 35.00 -11.76 0.85
C HIS A 674 33.67 -12.51 0.73
N TYR A 675 32.58 -11.99 1.31
CA TYR A 675 31.24 -12.58 1.16
C TYR A 675 30.67 -12.24 -0.22
N THR A 676 30.70 -13.20 -1.14
CA THR A 676 30.46 -12.96 -2.57
C THR A 676 29.11 -13.51 -3.03
N ILE A 677 28.37 -12.70 -3.79
CA ILE A 677 27.21 -13.11 -4.58
C ILE A 677 27.50 -12.93 -6.08
N TRP A 678 26.80 -13.69 -6.91
CA TRP A 678 27.09 -13.80 -8.34
C TRP A 678 25.95 -13.24 -9.18
N HIS A 679 26.23 -12.21 -9.97
CA HIS A 679 25.33 -11.64 -10.95
C HIS A 679 25.37 -12.44 -12.26
N LEU A 680 24.24 -12.51 -12.98
CA LEU A 680 24.18 -13.16 -14.29
C LEU A 680 25.10 -12.45 -15.30
N TYR A 681 25.74 -13.25 -16.16
CA TYR A 681 26.49 -12.74 -17.31
C TYR A 681 25.56 -12.48 -18.48
N GLU A 682 25.55 -11.24 -18.96
CA GLU A 682 24.88 -10.84 -20.20
C GLU A 682 25.93 -10.68 -21.32
N PRO A 683 25.93 -11.55 -22.34
CA PRO A 683 26.90 -11.45 -23.43
C PRO A 683 26.71 -10.16 -24.24
N SER A 684 27.81 -9.49 -24.58
CA SER A 684 27.79 -8.41 -25.57
C SER A 684 27.57 -8.95 -26.99
N VAL A 685 27.31 -8.06 -27.95
CA VAL A 685 27.17 -8.44 -29.37
C VAL A 685 28.43 -9.12 -29.90
N ASP A 686 29.60 -8.68 -29.46
CA ASP A 686 30.86 -9.28 -29.88
C ASP A 686 31.10 -10.63 -29.19
N ASP A 687 30.66 -10.78 -27.93
CA ASP A 687 30.69 -12.07 -27.24
C ASP A 687 29.78 -13.10 -27.92
N LEU A 688 28.58 -12.68 -28.36
CA LEU A 688 27.66 -13.53 -29.13
C LEU A 688 28.30 -14.02 -30.43
N ARG A 689 28.95 -13.12 -31.18
CA ARG A 689 29.68 -13.49 -32.41
C ARG A 689 30.78 -14.50 -32.13
N HIS A 690 31.58 -14.27 -31.08
CA HIS A 690 32.67 -15.17 -30.73
C HIS A 690 32.16 -16.55 -30.28
N MET A 691 31.04 -16.60 -29.55
CA MET A 691 30.39 -17.86 -29.19
C MET A 691 29.86 -18.61 -30.42
N GLU A 692 29.27 -17.91 -31.40
CA GLU A 692 28.84 -18.51 -32.67
C GLU A 692 30.02 -19.09 -33.45
N GLU A 693 31.15 -18.38 -33.51
CA GLU A 693 32.38 -18.86 -34.15
C GLU A 693 32.90 -20.13 -33.47
N MET A 694 32.99 -20.14 -32.13
CA MET A 694 33.45 -21.31 -31.38
C MET A 694 32.51 -22.52 -31.49
N GLU A 695 31.20 -22.30 -31.56
CA GLU A 695 30.22 -23.37 -31.76
C GLU A 695 30.33 -23.97 -33.18
N GLN A 696 30.60 -23.14 -34.19
CA GLN A 696 30.89 -23.62 -35.55
C GLN A 696 32.18 -24.46 -35.59
N GLU A 697 33.27 -23.97 -34.98
CA GLU A 697 34.52 -24.73 -34.88
C GLU A 697 34.33 -26.06 -34.12
N ARG A 698 33.52 -26.07 -33.07
CA ARG A 698 33.19 -27.28 -32.31
C ARG A 698 32.43 -28.28 -33.17
N GLN A 699 31.40 -27.83 -33.89
CA GLN A 699 30.62 -28.70 -34.78
C GLN A 699 31.46 -29.26 -35.93
N GLU A 700 32.43 -28.48 -36.43
CA GLU A 700 33.40 -28.96 -37.42
C GLU A 700 34.32 -30.03 -36.83
N ARG A 701 34.88 -29.82 -35.63
CA ARG A 701 35.70 -30.84 -34.94
C ARG A 701 34.92 -32.11 -34.64
N GLU A 702 33.67 -32.00 -34.16
CA GLU A 702 32.82 -33.17 -33.89
C GLU A 702 32.51 -33.94 -35.18
N ARG A 703 32.31 -33.25 -36.31
CA ARG A 703 32.16 -33.91 -37.63
C ARG A 703 33.46 -34.58 -38.07
N GLU A 704 34.61 -33.93 -37.91
CA GLU A 704 35.91 -34.52 -38.23
C GLU A 704 36.21 -35.76 -37.37
N GLU A 705 35.90 -35.72 -36.08
CA GLU A 705 36.02 -36.86 -35.17
C GLU A 705 35.07 -37.99 -35.54
N GLN A 706 33.82 -37.69 -35.89
CA GLN A 706 32.87 -38.68 -36.40
C GLN A 706 33.35 -39.31 -37.71
N GLU A 707 33.85 -38.52 -38.66
CA GLU A 707 34.42 -39.03 -39.90
C GLU A 707 35.67 -39.89 -39.65
N GLN A 708 36.53 -39.50 -38.70
CA GLN A 708 37.69 -40.30 -38.31
C GLN A 708 37.28 -41.60 -37.62
N ALA A 709 36.26 -41.58 -36.76
CA ALA A 709 35.71 -42.77 -36.11
C ALA A 709 35.07 -43.72 -37.14
N GLU A 710 34.28 -43.21 -38.09
CA GLU A 710 33.72 -44.00 -39.20
C GLU A 710 34.82 -44.59 -40.08
N ARG A 711 35.86 -43.82 -40.40
CA ARG A 711 37.02 -44.32 -41.16
C ARG A 711 37.76 -45.40 -40.38
N ALA A 712 37.96 -45.23 -39.07
CA ALA A 712 38.60 -46.22 -38.21
C ALA A 712 37.76 -47.50 -38.09
N GLU A 713 36.43 -47.38 -38.01
CA GLU A 713 35.51 -48.51 -38.01
C GLU A 713 35.53 -49.25 -39.36
N ARG A 714 35.48 -48.53 -40.49
CA ARG A 714 35.64 -49.12 -41.84
C ARG A 714 36.98 -49.83 -42.00
N VAL A 715 38.05 -49.27 -41.46
CA VAL A 715 39.37 -49.92 -41.49
C VAL A 715 39.37 -51.17 -40.60
N GLN A 716 38.79 -51.13 -39.40
CA GLN A 716 38.66 -52.31 -38.55
C GLN A 716 37.79 -53.42 -39.17
N THR A 717 36.69 -53.09 -39.84
CA THR A 717 35.86 -54.08 -40.54
C THR A 717 36.62 -54.69 -41.72
N LEU A 718 37.32 -53.88 -42.52
CA LEU A 718 38.21 -54.38 -43.58
C LEU A 718 39.33 -55.30 -43.04
N PHE A 719 39.93 -54.98 -41.88
CA PHE A 719 40.94 -55.84 -41.25
C PHE A 719 40.35 -57.12 -40.65
N LYS A 720 39.12 -57.09 -40.12
CA LYS A 720 38.39 -58.29 -39.67
C LYS A 720 38.05 -59.19 -40.86
N ASP A 721 37.56 -58.62 -41.95
CA ASP A 721 37.25 -59.38 -43.16
C ASP A 721 38.52 -59.98 -43.77
N ALA A 722 39.62 -59.23 -43.85
CA ALA A 722 40.91 -59.76 -44.31
C ALA A 722 41.46 -60.88 -43.42
N LYS A 723 41.28 -60.80 -42.09
CA LYS A 723 41.67 -61.87 -41.17
C LYS A 723 40.77 -63.10 -41.31
N THR A 724 39.46 -62.89 -41.49
CA THR A 724 38.49 -63.97 -41.74
C THR A 724 38.79 -64.65 -43.09
N GLN A 725 39.12 -63.87 -44.12
CA GLN A 725 39.53 -64.35 -45.43
C GLN A 725 40.86 -65.10 -45.37
N TRP A 726 41.83 -64.61 -44.61
CA TRP A 726 43.10 -65.30 -44.36
C TRP A 726 42.94 -66.61 -43.57
N GLU A 727 42.02 -66.66 -42.60
CA GLU A 727 41.64 -67.88 -41.88
C GLU A 727 40.95 -68.89 -42.81
N ILE A 728 40.07 -68.44 -43.71
CA ILE A 728 39.43 -69.27 -44.75
C ILE A 728 40.46 -69.77 -45.77
N ASP A 729 41.35 -68.91 -46.25
CA ASP A 729 42.40 -69.29 -47.21
C ASP A 729 43.40 -70.26 -46.58
N ASN A 730 43.77 -70.08 -45.31
CA ASN A 730 44.57 -71.05 -44.56
C ASN A 730 43.83 -72.39 -44.38
N ALA A 731 42.53 -72.37 -44.10
CA ALA A 731 41.73 -73.60 -44.01
C ALA A 731 41.64 -74.31 -45.38
N PHE A 732 41.52 -73.58 -46.48
CA PHE A 732 41.59 -74.13 -47.84
C PHE A 732 42.98 -74.68 -48.18
N VAL A 733 44.05 -74.05 -47.72
CA VAL A 733 45.42 -74.56 -47.88
C VAL A 733 45.62 -75.82 -47.03
N GLU A 734 45.12 -75.86 -45.79
CA GLU A 734 45.14 -77.06 -44.95
C GLU A 734 44.30 -78.20 -45.55
N ASP A 735 43.12 -77.92 -46.09
CA ASP A 735 42.28 -78.90 -46.80
C ASP A 735 42.94 -79.36 -48.11
N ALA A 736 43.58 -78.47 -48.89
CA ALA A 736 44.32 -78.85 -50.09
C ALA A 736 45.56 -79.71 -49.77
N ILE A 737 46.24 -79.44 -48.65
CA ILE A 737 47.34 -80.28 -48.14
C ILE A 737 46.79 -81.64 -47.66
N GLN A 738 45.58 -81.69 -47.09
CA GLN A 738 44.92 -82.95 -46.72
C GLN A 738 44.40 -83.73 -47.94
N GLU A 739 43.91 -83.07 -48.99
CA GLU A 739 43.46 -83.69 -50.25
C GLU A 739 44.64 -84.18 -51.12
N GLU A 740 45.77 -83.47 -51.14
CA GLU A 740 47.02 -83.97 -51.75
C GLU A 740 47.69 -85.06 -50.90
N GLY A 741 47.40 -85.13 -49.60
CA GLY A 741 47.88 -86.18 -48.69
C GLY A 741 47.08 -87.48 -48.71
N GLN A 742 45.83 -87.48 -49.18
CA GLN A 742 44.96 -88.68 -49.24
C GLN A 742 45.08 -89.46 -50.56
N GLY A 743 46.20 -89.26 -51.27
CA GLY A 743 46.65 -90.07 -52.39
C GLY A 743 47.76 -91.07 -52.02
N GLN A 744 47.98 -91.40 -50.75
CA GLN A 744 48.85 -92.51 -50.34
C GLN A 744 48.64 -92.83 -48.86
N ASP A 745 47.90 -93.89 -48.56
CA ASP A 745 47.95 -94.50 -47.23
C ASP A 745 47.96 -96.02 -47.31
N ILE A 746 49.18 -96.57 -47.21
CA ILE A 746 49.46 -97.89 -46.65
C ILE A 746 49.98 -97.64 -45.22
N VAL A 747 49.07 -97.68 -44.23
CA VAL A 747 49.05 -98.61 -43.06
C VAL A 747 50.39 -98.83 -42.30
N PRO A 748 50.43 -98.97 -40.94
CA PRO A 748 49.53 -98.51 -39.87
C PRO A 748 50.21 -98.08 -38.54
N LYS A 749 49.38 -97.54 -37.63
CA LYS A 749 49.35 -97.71 -36.16
C LYS A 749 50.68 -97.90 -35.38
N ALA A 750 50.93 -96.98 -34.44
CA ALA A 750 51.37 -97.34 -33.09
C ALA A 750 50.99 -96.27 -32.05
N ALA A 751 50.33 -96.71 -30.98
CA ALA A 751 50.06 -95.94 -29.76
C ALA A 751 51.19 -96.13 -28.74
N LYS A 752 51.63 -95.04 -28.07
CA LYS A 752 52.27 -94.94 -26.72
C LYS A 752 52.84 -93.51 -26.54
N LYS A 753 52.39 -92.73 -25.54
CA LYS A 753 52.88 -92.60 -24.13
C LYS A 753 54.22 -91.84 -23.94
N ALA A 754 54.10 -90.65 -23.31
CA ALA A 754 54.88 -90.08 -22.18
C ALA A 754 56.33 -89.59 -22.39
N PRO A 755 56.84 -88.65 -21.55
CA PRO A 755 56.29 -88.12 -20.29
C PRO A 755 55.63 -86.74 -20.35
#